data_AF-A0A1J4JAF5-F1
#
_entry.id   AF-A0A1J4JAF5-F1
#
_cell.length_a   1.000
_cell.length_b   1.000
_cell.length_c   1.000
_cell.angle_alpha   90.00
_cell.angle_beta   90.00
_cell.angle_gamma   90.00
#
_symmetry.space_group_name_H-M   'P 1'
#
loop_
_entity.id
_entity.type
_entity.pdbx_description
1 polymer ?
#
loop_
_entity_poly.entity_id
_entity_poly.type
_entity_poly.pdbx_seq_one_letter_code
_entity_poly.pdbx_strand_id
1 'polypeptide(L)'
;MHSAGDEQFHYFIYAVSQFVWFLIALIIIVPFFFVKIKKKVGVIHSRTSDLYSWDPNDDPIVFGVLSDPHLTRYNDAPGKKLRHLLNYFQDIDVERVLIPGDLVDNWGSNTIFLHGKQVEDDFKEYEKIMNDYPDDWFIEAIGNHDEYLVGEYNSENHFSKKYFKFYKNITNDKWEDFIIKKTNYSKNGYNIEFYVLNLYQYPSPGARIGHRAYLTTEMLDIIEKVLSEDYKDDISTPALKHSHDSDVKNNQSCEIMNSLTSENKIIKNMKILISHYPIDFHNLAARSSTRKSFTDLISSHEIDIILTGHSHISLMNHHKGTLEKNMDDLVGSDGKFGLLTIDNGRVMIYEQKFTFSDEPKAVLTHPIPKNQISKETIFNEKETEIRVLLFSDNENATINVAGSIEGTLSFQRLIKPNISLYSMPLILNTSGTYKLSFSGDWNYNMEFNYGDSVDLPSETLNNQDYMFYALIASAILVWIIHLYIIFPLGITSKMKEAEEWVEGLHNCSNHNEMKQNSNNQSHCDHHTDEINDKIHNNINSMKQSEESSTISNVNKMIKNGDNFQIDKVSNQNDLTIDQNEKMNLSDSVSIDISTSLSSTNISQSNLNNSNSSANHISVNSNCDSFCSKDIKNSQDDESEFDEIQSEENDIKKYIIYIIFGFTLIKVRIHEAPTWYKWILAICWIAPIILPVSLLKIGSHTGVIFFLGYAIDHRFSYDLWGGIFSAFYVVSIYTPIVIVASTLSTQFFWKKAFIVEIVFLIILFFAIMILSSIFLYQATPTVYVITSPLYVFIPLLIIISLIFLYYHNRKKRRRIYPMYD
;
A
#
# COMPACT_ATOMS: atom_id res chain seq x y z
N MET A 1 35.91 30.15 25.73
CA MET A 1 35.59 29.66 24.38
C MET A 1 35.21 28.18 24.38
N HIS A 2 35.91 27.31 25.12
CA HIS A 2 35.49 25.90 25.30
C HIS A 2 34.05 25.73 25.83
N SER A 3 33.63 26.49 26.85
CA SER A 3 32.29 26.34 27.46
C SER A 3 31.08 26.59 26.52
N ALA A 4 31.25 27.37 25.44
CA ALA A 4 30.16 27.65 24.51
C ALA A 4 29.94 26.52 23.49
N GLY A 5 30.98 25.71 23.22
CA GLY A 5 30.90 24.53 22.37
C GLY A 5 30.18 23.39 23.09
N ASP A 6 30.52 23.17 24.36
CA ASP A 6 29.93 22.10 25.18
C ASP A 6 28.43 22.32 25.38
N GLU A 7 28.02 23.57 25.65
CA GLU A 7 26.59 23.90 25.80
C GLU A 7 25.80 23.60 24.53
N GLN A 8 26.34 23.94 23.36
CA GLN A 8 25.71 23.63 22.06
C GLN A 8 25.63 22.13 21.81
N PHE A 9 26.66 21.37 22.18
CA PHE A 9 26.68 19.92 22.06
C PHE A 9 25.64 19.26 22.95
N HIS A 10 25.49 19.69 24.21
CA HIS A 10 24.43 19.19 25.09
C HIS A 10 23.03 19.44 24.53
N TYR A 11 22.75 20.62 23.96
CA TYR A 11 21.47 20.87 23.29
C TYR A 11 21.25 20.00 22.06
N PHE A 12 22.31 19.71 21.31
CA PHE A 12 22.22 18.83 20.16
C PHE A 12 21.87 17.41 20.59
N ILE A 13 22.60 16.84 21.55
CA ILE A 13 22.31 15.50 22.08
C ILE A 13 20.92 15.44 22.69
N TYR A 14 20.54 16.50 23.42
CA TYR A 14 19.20 16.68 23.93
C TYR A 14 18.16 16.60 22.80
N ALA A 15 18.27 17.42 21.76
CA ALA A 15 17.35 17.40 20.63
C ALA A 15 17.30 16.03 19.97
N VAL A 16 18.45 15.42 19.70
CA VAL A 16 18.55 14.07 19.10
C VAL A 16 17.83 13.02 19.94
N SER A 17 18.01 13.01 21.26
CA SER A 17 17.37 12.05 22.17
C SER A 17 15.84 12.06 22.08
N GLN A 18 15.23 13.22 21.77
CA GLN A 18 13.79 13.34 21.65
C GLN A 18 13.25 12.63 20.39
N PHE A 19 14.08 12.41 19.37
CA PHE A 19 13.66 11.90 18.07
C PHE A 19 14.22 10.52 17.70
N VAL A 20 15.25 10.01 18.38
CA VAL A 20 15.92 8.73 18.04
C VAL A 20 14.98 7.54 17.96
N TRP A 21 13.94 7.50 18.79
CA TRP A 21 13.00 6.39 18.76
C TRP A 21 12.10 6.38 17.50
N PHE A 22 11.98 7.51 16.77
CA PHE A 22 11.43 7.50 15.41
C PHE A 22 12.36 6.79 14.43
N LEU A 23 13.68 6.95 14.59
CA LEU A 23 14.65 6.23 13.78
C LEU A 23 14.54 4.72 14.03
N ILE A 24 14.30 4.30 15.27
CA ILE A 24 14.03 2.89 15.60
C ILE A 24 12.75 2.40 14.90
N ALA A 25 11.66 3.17 14.96
CA ALA A 25 10.44 2.82 14.24
C ALA A 25 10.69 2.74 12.72
N LEU A 26 11.45 3.67 12.15
CA LEU A 26 11.84 3.66 10.75
C LEU A 26 12.67 2.42 10.39
N ILE A 27 13.64 2.02 11.24
CA ILE A 27 14.44 0.81 11.07
C ILE A 27 13.57 -0.46 11.05
N ILE A 28 12.43 -0.47 11.74
CA ILE A 28 11.47 -1.59 11.70
C ILE A 28 10.68 -1.60 10.39
N ILE A 29 10.27 -0.45 9.88
CA ILE A 29 9.42 -0.36 8.67
C ILE A 29 10.26 -0.54 7.39
N VAL A 30 11.45 0.07 7.33
CA VAL A 30 12.31 0.12 6.13
C VAL A 30 12.56 -1.25 5.51
N PRO A 31 12.88 -2.33 6.26
CA PRO A 31 13.05 -3.65 5.70
C PRO A 31 11.85 -4.15 4.88
N PHE A 32 10.61 -3.80 5.25
CA PHE A 32 9.42 -4.24 4.52
C PHE A 32 9.27 -3.61 3.13
N PHE A 33 9.90 -2.46 2.88
CA PHE A 33 9.96 -1.86 1.55
C PHE A 33 10.92 -2.62 0.61
N PHE A 34 11.91 -3.33 1.16
CA PHE A 34 12.97 -3.98 0.38
C PHE A 34 12.90 -5.52 0.41
N VAL A 35 12.25 -6.11 1.40
CA VAL A 35 12.13 -7.56 1.54
C VAL A 35 10.98 -8.07 0.68
N LYS A 36 11.34 -8.81 -0.38
CA LYS A 36 10.41 -9.59 -1.17
C LYS A 36 10.01 -10.85 -0.42
N ILE A 37 8.72 -10.99 -0.12
CA ILE A 37 8.18 -12.17 0.56
C ILE A 37 8.01 -13.27 -0.49
N LYS A 38 8.50 -14.47 -0.16
CA LYS A 38 8.43 -15.62 -1.06
C LYS A 38 7.50 -16.71 -0.52
N LYS A 39 6.64 -17.26 -1.38
CA LYS A 39 5.73 -18.38 -1.09
C LYS A 39 6.21 -19.62 -1.83
N LYS A 40 6.33 -20.75 -1.14
CA LYS A 40 6.62 -22.03 -1.80
C LYS A 40 5.35 -22.55 -2.45
N VAL A 41 5.40 -22.86 -3.75
CA VAL A 41 4.27 -23.42 -4.50
C VAL A 41 4.04 -24.89 -4.16
N GLY A 42 5.13 -25.67 -4.11
CA GLY A 42 5.08 -27.12 -3.94
C GLY A 42 5.10 -27.84 -5.28
N VAL A 43 4.94 -29.16 -5.22
CA VAL A 43 4.92 -30.03 -6.40
C VAL A 43 3.55 -29.96 -7.06
N ILE A 44 3.53 -29.70 -8.36
CA ILE A 44 2.33 -29.77 -9.19
C ILE A 44 2.39 -31.06 -10.01
N HIS A 45 1.29 -31.79 -10.03
CA HIS A 45 1.15 -33.00 -10.84
C HIS A 45 0.47 -32.66 -12.16
N SER A 46 0.87 -33.34 -13.23
CA SER A 46 0.21 -33.20 -14.53
C SER A 46 -1.23 -33.71 -14.42
N ARG A 47 -2.17 -32.98 -15.04
CA ARG A 47 -3.53 -33.49 -15.22
C ARG A 47 -3.48 -34.78 -16.04
N THR A 48 -4.34 -35.73 -15.72
CA THR A 48 -4.45 -37.00 -16.45
C THR A 48 -4.86 -36.73 -17.89
N SER A 49 -4.08 -37.26 -18.85
CA SER A 49 -4.30 -37.07 -20.30
C SER A 49 -5.59 -37.68 -20.84
N ASP A 50 -6.28 -38.51 -20.05
CA ASP A 50 -7.46 -39.28 -20.48
C ASP A 50 -8.65 -38.40 -20.90
N LEU A 51 -8.64 -37.10 -20.55
CA LEU A 51 -9.67 -36.14 -20.94
C LEU A 51 -9.48 -35.62 -22.37
N TYR A 52 -8.23 -35.33 -22.78
CA TYR A 52 -7.91 -34.70 -24.07
C TYR A 52 -6.62 -35.29 -24.63
N SER A 53 -6.72 -36.03 -25.74
CA SER A 53 -5.56 -36.39 -26.54
C SER A 53 -5.12 -35.22 -27.41
N TRP A 54 -3.82 -35.08 -27.61
CA TRP A 54 -3.22 -34.18 -28.57
C TRP A 54 -3.79 -34.42 -29.98
N ASP A 55 -4.30 -33.36 -30.60
CA ASP A 55 -4.78 -33.35 -31.98
C ASP A 55 -4.02 -32.29 -32.78
N PRO A 56 -3.18 -32.71 -33.76
CA PRO A 56 -2.43 -31.77 -34.58
C PRO A 56 -3.33 -30.89 -35.47
N ASN A 57 -4.57 -31.28 -35.69
CA ASN A 57 -5.53 -30.52 -36.49
C ASN A 57 -6.36 -29.53 -35.67
N ASP A 58 -6.21 -29.53 -34.35
CA ASP A 58 -6.91 -28.57 -33.50
C ASP A 58 -6.27 -27.20 -33.60
N ASP A 59 -7.11 -26.18 -33.81
CA ASP A 59 -6.71 -24.79 -34.01
C ASP A 59 -6.71 -24.04 -32.67
N PRO A 60 -5.60 -23.39 -32.29
CA PRO A 60 -5.54 -22.57 -31.08
C PRO A 60 -6.56 -21.44 -31.09
N ILE A 61 -7.08 -21.13 -29.90
CA ILE A 61 -7.96 -19.99 -29.64
C ILE A 61 -7.14 -18.87 -28.98
N VAL A 62 -7.38 -17.60 -29.36
CA VAL A 62 -6.67 -16.44 -28.82
C VAL A 62 -7.64 -15.43 -28.23
N PHE A 63 -7.37 -14.98 -27.00
CA PHE A 63 -8.08 -13.92 -26.31
C PHE A 63 -7.14 -12.75 -26.03
N GLY A 64 -7.63 -11.53 -26.19
CA GLY A 64 -6.93 -10.34 -25.70
C GLY A 64 -7.15 -10.20 -24.19
N VAL A 65 -6.12 -9.79 -23.45
CA VAL A 65 -6.22 -9.53 -22.01
C VAL A 65 -5.58 -8.19 -21.70
N LEU A 66 -6.28 -7.31 -20.99
CA LEU A 66 -5.72 -6.05 -20.50
C LEU A 66 -6.34 -5.74 -19.13
N SER A 67 -5.66 -4.98 -18.29
CA SER A 67 -6.18 -4.62 -16.95
C SER A 67 -5.90 -3.17 -16.63
N ASP A 68 -6.69 -2.62 -15.70
CA ASP A 68 -6.48 -1.30 -15.10
C ASP A 68 -6.25 -0.20 -16.17
N PRO A 69 -7.14 -0.06 -17.18
CA PRO A 69 -7.01 1.01 -18.16
C PRO A 69 -7.24 2.39 -17.57
N HIS A 70 -7.82 2.53 -16.37
CA HIS A 70 -7.96 3.78 -15.60
C HIS A 70 -8.33 4.99 -16.48
N LEU A 71 -9.38 4.85 -17.28
CA LEU A 71 -9.80 5.94 -18.15
C LEU A 71 -10.27 7.15 -17.33
N THR A 72 -9.87 8.33 -17.77
CA THR A 72 -10.30 9.58 -17.15
C THR A 72 -10.36 10.72 -18.16
N ARG A 73 -11.36 11.59 -18.03
CA ARG A 73 -11.48 12.80 -18.85
C ARG A 73 -10.34 13.80 -18.68
N TYR A 74 -9.55 13.67 -17.61
CA TYR A 74 -8.43 14.58 -17.33
C TYR A 74 -7.14 14.20 -18.06
N ASN A 75 -7.05 12.97 -18.57
CA ASN A 75 -5.87 12.47 -19.26
C ASN A 75 -6.30 11.54 -20.41
N ASP A 76 -6.07 11.99 -21.64
CA ASP A 76 -6.44 11.24 -22.85
C ASP A 76 -5.42 10.13 -23.20
N ALA A 77 -4.26 10.08 -22.53
CA ALA A 77 -3.24 9.07 -22.82
C ALA A 77 -3.70 7.62 -22.58
N PRO A 78 -4.34 7.28 -21.44
CA PRO A 78 -4.99 5.98 -21.25
C PRO A 78 -5.98 5.61 -22.36
N GLY A 79 -6.84 6.56 -22.77
CA GLY A 79 -7.81 6.35 -23.85
C GLY A 79 -7.15 6.02 -25.19
N LYS A 80 -6.06 6.72 -25.54
CA LYS A 80 -5.28 6.43 -26.75
C LYS A 80 -4.60 5.06 -26.71
N LYS A 81 -4.01 4.68 -25.57
CA LYS A 81 -3.41 3.36 -25.39
C LYS A 81 -4.46 2.26 -25.56
N LEU A 82 -5.62 2.42 -24.92
CA LEU A 82 -6.73 1.47 -24.99
C LEU A 82 -7.23 1.30 -26.43
N ARG A 83 -7.53 2.40 -27.14
CA ARG A 83 -7.96 2.34 -28.55
C ARG A 83 -6.94 1.65 -29.45
N HIS A 84 -5.65 1.96 -29.29
CA HIS A 84 -4.60 1.32 -30.09
C HIS A 84 -4.54 -0.19 -29.83
N LEU A 85 -4.60 -0.59 -28.56
CA LEU A 85 -4.58 -2.00 -28.20
C LEU A 85 -5.83 -2.76 -28.68
N LEU A 86 -7.00 -2.16 -28.58
CA LEU A 86 -8.23 -2.76 -29.07
C LEU A 86 -8.22 -2.89 -30.61
N ASN A 87 -7.67 -1.92 -31.33
CA ASN A 87 -7.47 -2.05 -32.78
C ASN A 87 -6.51 -3.19 -33.10
N TYR A 88 -5.39 -3.30 -32.38
CA TYR A 88 -4.47 -4.43 -32.54
C TYR A 88 -5.16 -5.78 -32.30
N PHE A 89 -5.94 -5.91 -31.23
CA PHE A 89 -6.72 -7.11 -30.94
C PHE A 89 -7.75 -7.45 -32.01
N GLN A 90 -8.35 -6.42 -32.63
CA GLN A 90 -9.25 -6.60 -33.77
C GLN A 90 -8.49 -7.06 -35.02
N ASP A 91 -7.30 -6.49 -35.28
CA ASP A 91 -6.46 -6.81 -36.44
C ASP A 91 -5.96 -8.26 -36.40
N ILE A 92 -5.66 -8.79 -35.22
CA ILE A 92 -5.30 -10.21 -35.01
C ILE A 92 -6.51 -11.09 -34.72
N ASP A 93 -7.74 -10.59 -34.90
CA ASP A 93 -9.02 -11.30 -34.73
C ASP A 93 -9.10 -12.15 -33.44
N VAL A 94 -8.82 -11.54 -32.27
CA VAL A 94 -9.02 -12.23 -30.99
C VAL A 94 -10.50 -12.54 -30.77
N GLU A 95 -10.78 -13.66 -30.11
CA GLU A 95 -12.17 -14.10 -29.90
C GLU A 95 -12.96 -13.16 -28.99
N ARG A 96 -12.34 -12.77 -27.87
CA ARG A 96 -12.86 -11.85 -26.86
C ARG A 96 -11.71 -11.08 -26.21
N VAL A 97 -12.04 -9.96 -25.60
CA VAL A 97 -11.15 -9.19 -24.73
C VAL A 97 -11.59 -9.36 -23.28
N LEU A 98 -10.67 -9.86 -22.45
CA LEU A 98 -10.87 -10.11 -21.02
C LEU A 98 -10.27 -8.96 -20.22
N ILE A 99 -11.05 -8.33 -19.34
CA ILE A 99 -10.63 -7.14 -18.60
C ILE A 99 -10.90 -7.31 -17.08
N PRO A 100 -9.88 -7.55 -16.24
CA PRO A 100 -10.03 -7.70 -14.80
C PRO A 100 -10.13 -6.33 -14.07
N GLY A 101 -11.08 -5.48 -14.46
CA GLY A 101 -11.50 -4.29 -13.72
C GLY A 101 -10.63 -3.03 -13.84
N ASP A 102 -11.03 -2.03 -13.05
CA ASP A 102 -10.50 -0.66 -13.00
C ASP A 102 -10.54 0.04 -14.36
N LEU A 103 -11.74 0.00 -14.94
CA LEU A 103 -12.03 0.49 -16.28
C LEU A 103 -11.91 2.02 -16.36
N VAL A 104 -12.29 2.72 -15.28
CA VAL A 104 -12.21 4.18 -15.13
C VAL A 104 -11.49 4.57 -13.84
N ASP A 105 -10.86 5.74 -13.79
CA ASP A 105 -10.03 6.18 -12.64
C ASP A 105 -10.87 6.90 -11.55
N ASN A 106 -11.98 7.54 -11.93
CA ASN A 106 -12.98 8.13 -11.03
C ASN A 106 -12.43 9.11 -9.98
N TRP A 107 -11.37 9.85 -10.33
CA TRP A 107 -10.93 11.01 -9.56
C TRP A 107 -11.60 12.26 -10.10
N GLY A 108 -12.49 12.87 -9.33
CA GLY A 108 -13.24 14.06 -9.77
C GLY A 108 -12.42 15.35 -10.01
N SER A 109 -11.08 15.30 -9.99
CA SER A 109 -10.18 16.41 -10.31
C SER A 109 -8.76 15.92 -10.61
N ASN A 110 -7.94 16.76 -11.25
CA ASN A 110 -6.49 16.57 -11.41
C ASN A 110 -5.65 17.25 -10.31
N THR A 111 -6.28 17.68 -9.22
CA THR A 111 -5.59 18.34 -8.10
C THR A 111 -4.99 17.31 -7.14
N ILE A 112 -4.10 17.75 -6.24
CA ILE A 112 -3.59 16.88 -5.16
C ILE A 112 -4.69 16.40 -4.20
N PHE A 113 -5.86 17.05 -4.21
CA PHE A 113 -7.03 16.71 -3.40
C PHE A 113 -8.00 15.89 -4.23
N LEU A 114 -7.75 14.59 -4.27
CA LEU A 114 -8.61 13.64 -4.97
C LEU A 114 -9.74 13.19 -4.04
N HIS A 115 -10.96 13.18 -4.54
CA HIS A 115 -12.11 12.58 -3.85
C HIS A 115 -12.57 11.39 -4.69
N GLY A 116 -12.49 10.18 -4.13
CA GLY A 116 -12.87 8.96 -4.83
C GLY A 116 -14.39 8.86 -4.91
N LYS A 117 -14.95 9.10 -6.09
CA LYS A 117 -16.38 8.97 -6.38
C LYS A 117 -16.56 8.63 -7.85
N GLN A 118 -17.64 7.94 -8.19
CA GLN A 118 -17.96 7.76 -9.61
C GLN A 118 -18.12 9.10 -10.35
N VAL A 119 -17.47 9.21 -11.51
CA VAL A 119 -17.52 10.36 -12.43
C VAL A 119 -18.14 9.90 -13.73
N GLU A 120 -19.43 10.21 -13.94
CA GLU A 120 -20.23 9.72 -15.09
C GLU A 120 -19.56 9.93 -16.46
N ASP A 121 -18.83 11.04 -16.62
CA ASP A 121 -18.14 11.36 -17.88
C ASP A 121 -17.02 10.37 -18.21
N ASP A 122 -16.33 9.82 -17.21
CA ASP A 122 -15.28 8.81 -17.41
C ASP A 122 -15.91 7.51 -17.94
N PHE A 123 -17.06 7.11 -17.38
CA PHE A 123 -17.84 5.96 -17.86
C PHE A 123 -18.41 6.16 -19.27
N LYS A 124 -18.85 7.39 -19.60
CA LYS A 124 -19.32 7.74 -20.96
C LYS A 124 -18.19 7.67 -21.98
N GLU A 125 -16.99 8.13 -21.63
CA GLU A 125 -15.83 8.00 -22.53
C GLU A 125 -15.43 6.54 -22.71
N TYR A 126 -15.49 5.71 -21.65
CA TYR A 126 -15.33 4.26 -21.77
C TYR A 126 -16.36 3.64 -22.71
N GLU A 127 -17.65 3.89 -22.48
CA GLU A 127 -18.74 3.39 -23.34
C GLU A 127 -18.55 3.80 -24.80
N LYS A 128 -18.14 5.06 -25.04
CA LYS A 128 -17.87 5.58 -26.38
C LYS A 128 -16.73 4.82 -27.07
N ILE A 129 -15.65 4.45 -26.37
CA ILE A 129 -14.60 3.59 -26.91
C ILE A 129 -15.16 2.21 -27.23
N MET A 130 -15.89 1.59 -26.29
CA MET A 130 -16.39 0.22 -26.47
C MET A 130 -17.48 0.09 -27.54
N ASN A 131 -18.19 1.18 -27.86
CA ASN A 131 -19.18 1.23 -28.93
C ASN A 131 -18.59 1.09 -30.34
N ASP A 132 -17.27 1.26 -30.50
CA ASP A 132 -16.58 1.04 -31.77
C ASP A 132 -16.40 -0.47 -32.09
N TYR A 133 -16.71 -1.36 -31.13
CA TYR A 133 -16.49 -2.81 -31.22
C TYR A 133 -17.76 -3.63 -30.92
N PRO A 134 -17.82 -4.94 -31.29
CA PRO A 134 -19.00 -5.78 -31.10
C PRO A 134 -19.45 -5.90 -29.65
N ASP A 135 -20.77 -6.00 -29.42
CA ASP A 135 -21.36 -5.93 -28.07
C ASP A 135 -20.98 -7.12 -27.17
N ASP A 136 -20.74 -8.29 -27.75
CA ASP A 136 -20.39 -9.52 -27.05
C ASP A 136 -18.87 -9.76 -27.00
N TRP A 137 -18.05 -8.79 -27.43
CA TRP A 137 -16.60 -8.96 -27.55
C TRP A 137 -15.86 -8.84 -26.21
N PHE A 138 -16.45 -8.14 -25.24
CA PHE A 138 -15.81 -7.85 -23.95
C PHE A 138 -16.37 -8.73 -22.82
N ILE A 139 -15.46 -9.23 -21.97
CA ILE A 139 -15.77 -9.87 -20.70
C ILE A 139 -15.06 -9.08 -19.60
N GLU A 140 -15.84 -8.27 -18.89
CA GLU A 140 -15.35 -7.20 -18.00
C GLU A 140 -15.67 -7.53 -16.55
N ALA A 141 -14.66 -7.62 -15.68
CA ALA A 141 -14.86 -7.53 -14.24
C ALA A 141 -14.91 -6.06 -13.80
N ILE A 142 -15.40 -5.82 -12.60
CA ILE A 142 -15.52 -4.49 -11.99
C ILE A 142 -14.40 -4.28 -10.97
N GLY A 143 -13.65 -3.19 -11.11
CA GLY A 143 -12.59 -2.80 -10.18
C GLY A 143 -13.01 -1.80 -9.11
N ASN A 144 -12.12 -1.56 -8.15
CA ASN A 144 -12.47 -0.71 -7.00
C ASN A 144 -12.72 0.73 -7.43
N HIS A 145 -12.04 1.21 -8.47
CA HIS A 145 -12.30 2.53 -9.00
C HIS A 145 -13.68 2.64 -9.63
N ASP A 146 -14.20 1.57 -10.22
CA ASP A 146 -15.51 1.54 -10.86
C ASP A 146 -16.67 1.65 -9.85
N GLU A 147 -16.46 1.29 -8.58
CA GLU A 147 -17.52 1.17 -7.55
C GLU A 147 -17.41 2.16 -6.38
N TYR A 148 -16.68 3.27 -6.54
CA TYR A 148 -16.56 4.27 -5.47
C TYR A 148 -17.88 4.95 -5.11
N LEU A 149 -18.23 4.88 -3.83
CA LEU A 149 -19.38 5.56 -3.21
C LEU A 149 -20.75 5.20 -3.81
N VAL A 150 -20.94 3.95 -4.26
CA VAL A 150 -22.25 3.45 -4.68
C VAL A 150 -23.09 3.11 -3.45
N GLY A 151 -24.22 3.79 -3.24
CA GLY A 151 -25.06 3.60 -2.07
C GLY A 151 -25.83 2.28 -2.09
N GLU A 152 -26.47 1.98 -3.21
CA GLU A 152 -27.33 0.81 -3.36
C GLU A 152 -27.06 0.14 -4.71
N TYR A 153 -27.21 -1.18 -4.78
CA TYR A 153 -27.02 -1.95 -6.01
C TYR A 153 -27.89 -1.44 -7.18
N ASN A 154 -29.12 -1.01 -6.89
CA ASN A 154 -30.08 -0.50 -7.88
C ASN A 154 -30.15 1.03 -7.92
N SER A 155 -29.14 1.71 -7.40
CA SER A 155 -29.10 3.18 -7.43
C SER A 155 -28.89 3.71 -8.85
N GLU A 156 -29.47 4.88 -9.15
CA GLU A 156 -29.30 5.53 -10.46
C GLU A 156 -27.84 5.92 -10.75
N ASN A 157 -27.03 6.07 -9.71
CA ASN A 157 -25.62 6.39 -9.82
C ASN A 157 -24.73 5.16 -9.97
N HIS A 158 -25.26 3.93 -10.03
CA HIS A 158 -24.46 2.74 -10.31
C HIS A 158 -24.05 2.69 -11.79
N PHE A 159 -23.01 3.46 -12.13
CA PHE A 159 -22.61 3.73 -13.51
C PHE A 159 -22.00 2.51 -14.22
N SER A 160 -21.36 1.60 -13.51
CA SER A 160 -20.88 0.32 -14.06
C SER A 160 -22.00 -0.44 -14.77
N LYS A 161 -23.14 -0.65 -14.10
CA LYS A 161 -24.33 -1.28 -14.69
C LYS A 161 -24.91 -0.50 -15.87
N LYS A 162 -24.83 0.83 -15.81
CA LYS A 162 -25.44 1.73 -16.80
C LYS A 162 -24.64 1.78 -18.11
N TYR A 163 -23.31 1.79 -18.04
CA TYR A 163 -22.43 2.10 -19.18
C TYR A 163 -21.68 0.90 -19.72
N PHE A 164 -21.31 -0.09 -18.88
CA PHE A 164 -20.54 -1.24 -19.33
C PHE A 164 -21.42 -2.24 -20.05
N LYS A 165 -21.06 -2.55 -21.31
CA LYS A 165 -21.86 -3.40 -22.20
C LYS A 165 -22.09 -4.77 -21.59
N PHE A 166 -21.09 -5.33 -20.90
CA PHE A 166 -21.19 -6.64 -20.28
C PHE A 166 -22.31 -6.70 -19.22
N TYR A 167 -22.70 -5.59 -18.60
CA TYR A 167 -23.70 -5.56 -17.51
C TYR A 167 -25.09 -5.07 -17.93
N LYS A 168 -25.25 -4.41 -19.08
CA LYS A 168 -26.54 -3.82 -19.52
C LYS A 168 -27.69 -4.82 -19.68
N ASN A 169 -27.39 -6.08 -20.00
CA ASN A 169 -28.39 -7.10 -20.36
C ASN A 169 -28.60 -8.16 -19.27
N ILE A 170 -28.32 -7.86 -17.99
CA ILE A 170 -28.61 -8.81 -16.90
C ILE A 170 -30.13 -8.94 -16.75
N THR A 171 -30.67 -10.10 -17.16
CA THR A 171 -32.10 -10.39 -17.29
C THR A 171 -32.88 -10.35 -15.98
N ASN A 172 -32.21 -10.53 -14.84
CA ASN A 172 -32.84 -10.61 -13.52
C ASN A 172 -32.37 -9.54 -12.53
N ASP A 173 -31.63 -8.52 -12.99
CA ASP A 173 -31.04 -7.39 -12.23
C ASP A 173 -30.95 -7.60 -10.70
N LYS A 174 -30.28 -8.69 -10.32
CA LYS A 174 -30.11 -9.16 -8.95
C LYS A 174 -28.66 -9.01 -8.55
N TRP A 175 -28.43 -8.63 -7.29
CA TRP A 175 -27.09 -8.48 -6.75
C TRP A 175 -26.30 -9.80 -6.84
N GLU A 176 -26.95 -10.95 -6.65
CA GLU A 176 -26.33 -12.27 -6.75
C GLU A 176 -25.78 -12.56 -8.15
N ASP A 177 -26.51 -12.16 -9.20
CA ASP A 177 -26.09 -12.30 -10.61
C ASP A 177 -24.95 -11.31 -10.96
N PHE A 178 -24.78 -10.27 -10.16
CA PHE A 178 -23.67 -9.32 -10.26
C PHE A 178 -22.42 -9.81 -9.53
N ILE A 179 -22.58 -10.42 -8.35
CA ILE A 179 -21.46 -10.98 -7.56
C ILE A 179 -20.65 -11.98 -8.36
N ILE A 180 -21.33 -12.88 -9.07
CA ILE A 180 -20.71 -13.82 -9.98
C ILE A 180 -21.56 -13.96 -11.23
N LYS A 181 -20.99 -13.60 -12.37
CA LYS A 181 -21.63 -13.78 -13.68
C LYS A 181 -20.94 -14.90 -14.44
N LYS A 182 -21.71 -15.93 -14.80
CA LYS A 182 -21.30 -17.01 -15.70
C LYS A 182 -21.64 -16.65 -17.14
N THR A 183 -20.69 -16.76 -18.06
CA THR A 183 -20.93 -16.68 -19.50
C THR A 183 -20.11 -17.74 -20.24
N ASN A 184 -20.56 -18.17 -21.40
CA ASN A 184 -19.91 -19.25 -22.14
C ASN A 184 -19.46 -18.78 -23.53
N TYR A 185 -18.41 -19.41 -24.04
CA TYR A 185 -17.93 -19.25 -25.40
C TYR A 185 -17.59 -20.62 -25.96
N SER A 186 -18.09 -20.94 -27.16
CA SER A 186 -17.82 -22.23 -27.79
C SER A 186 -17.25 -22.03 -29.18
N LYS A 187 -16.09 -22.64 -29.45
CA LYS A 187 -15.43 -22.62 -30.76
C LYS A 187 -14.51 -23.82 -30.91
N ASN A 188 -14.40 -24.37 -32.12
CA ASN A 188 -13.48 -25.45 -32.47
C ASN A 188 -13.62 -26.74 -31.61
N GLY A 189 -14.75 -26.94 -30.94
CA GLY A 189 -14.95 -28.07 -30.01
C GLY A 189 -14.53 -27.76 -28.57
N TYR A 190 -14.14 -26.52 -28.29
CA TYR A 190 -14.03 -26.00 -26.94
C TYR A 190 -15.36 -25.43 -26.46
N ASN A 191 -15.63 -25.63 -25.18
CA ASN A 191 -16.64 -24.93 -24.42
C ASN A 191 -15.96 -24.27 -23.22
N ILE A 192 -15.84 -22.95 -23.27
CA ILE A 192 -15.09 -22.15 -22.30
C ILE A 192 -16.10 -21.41 -21.44
N GLU A 193 -16.12 -21.74 -20.16
CA GLU A 193 -16.93 -21.07 -19.15
C GLU A 193 -16.10 -19.95 -18.51
N PHE A 194 -16.64 -18.74 -18.53
CA PHE A 194 -16.08 -17.59 -17.84
C PHE A 194 -16.88 -17.31 -16.58
N TYR A 195 -16.19 -17.21 -15.46
CA TYR A 195 -16.74 -16.82 -14.16
C TYR A 195 -16.20 -15.45 -13.79
N VAL A 196 -17.03 -14.41 -13.90
CA VAL A 196 -16.64 -13.03 -13.61
C VAL A 196 -17.10 -12.65 -12.22
N LEU A 197 -16.17 -12.31 -11.33
CA LEU A 197 -16.43 -11.95 -9.93
C LEU A 197 -16.42 -10.43 -9.71
N ASN A 198 -17.51 -9.91 -9.14
CA ASN A 198 -17.60 -8.51 -8.70
C ASN A 198 -17.90 -8.48 -7.20
N LEU A 199 -16.85 -8.49 -6.40
CA LEU A 199 -16.93 -8.81 -4.97
C LEU A 199 -17.30 -7.58 -4.11
N TYR A 200 -18.39 -6.91 -4.47
CA TYR A 200 -18.85 -5.67 -3.83
C TYR A 200 -20.08 -5.87 -2.96
N GLN A 201 -20.08 -5.14 -1.85
CA GLN A 201 -21.24 -4.97 -0.99
C GLN A 201 -21.68 -3.53 -1.05
N TYR A 202 -22.99 -3.32 -0.96
CA TYR A 202 -23.58 -2.00 -0.95
C TYR A 202 -24.06 -1.64 0.45
N PRO A 203 -23.78 -0.43 0.95
CA PRO A 203 -23.04 0.64 0.28
C PRO A 203 -21.54 0.36 0.10
N SER A 204 -21.02 0.64 -1.10
CA SER A 204 -19.60 0.48 -1.47
C SER A 204 -18.81 1.72 -1.02
N PRO A 205 -17.67 1.55 -0.33
CA PRO A 205 -16.89 2.66 0.17
C PRO A 205 -16.22 3.48 -0.95
N GLY A 206 -15.72 4.67 -0.59
CA GLY A 206 -14.90 5.49 -1.48
C GLY A 206 -13.44 5.01 -1.48
N ALA A 207 -12.59 5.71 -2.23
CA ALA A 207 -11.16 5.39 -2.32
C ALA A 207 -10.47 5.36 -0.94
N ARG A 208 -9.37 4.61 -0.82
CA ARG A 208 -8.66 4.39 0.45
C ARG A 208 -9.48 3.68 1.52
N ILE A 209 -10.61 3.07 1.16
CA ILE A 209 -11.38 2.12 1.97
C ILE A 209 -11.91 1.07 0.99
N GLY A 210 -11.96 -0.21 1.36
CA GLY A 210 -12.40 -1.25 0.43
C GLY A 210 -11.39 -1.56 -0.67
N HIS A 211 -10.10 -1.28 -0.45
CA HIS A 211 -9.00 -1.79 -1.30
C HIS A 211 -8.83 -3.32 -1.21
N ARG A 212 -9.65 -3.97 -0.39
CA ARG A 212 -9.76 -5.41 -0.31
C ARG A 212 -11.22 -5.78 -0.49
N ALA A 213 -11.45 -6.86 -1.20
CA ALA A 213 -12.78 -7.45 -1.26
C ALA A 213 -13.06 -8.19 0.05
N TYR A 214 -13.99 -7.64 0.83
CA TYR A 214 -14.46 -8.23 2.08
C TYR A 214 -15.57 -9.24 1.79
N LEU A 215 -15.24 -10.52 1.79
CA LEU A 215 -16.18 -11.60 1.50
C LEU A 215 -17.02 -11.93 2.74
N THR A 216 -18.34 -11.99 2.56
CA THR A 216 -19.27 -12.55 3.55
C THR A 216 -19.53 -14.02 3.27
N THR A 217 -20.09 -14.72 4.26
CA THR A 217 -20.59 -16.09 4.07
C THR A 217 -21.62 -16.16 2.94
N GLU A 218 -22.51 -15.19 2.83
CA GLU A 218 -23.52 -15.11 1.76
C GLU A 218 -22.88 -15.01 0.36
N MET A 219 -21.89 -14.13 0.17
CA MET A 219 -21.18 -14.05 -1.11
C MET A 219 -20.48 -15.37 -1.46
N LEU A 220 -19.85 -16.01 -0.47
CA LEU A 220 -19.19 -17.30 -0.67
C LEU A 220 -20.19 -18.42 -0.99
N ASP A 221 -21.39 -18.39 -0.41
CA ASP A 221 -22.47 -19.33 -0.73
C ASP A 221 -22.98 -19.14 -2.16
N ILE A 222 -23.12 -17.89 -2.62
CA ILE A 222 -23.49 -17.56 -4.00
C ILE A 222 -22.41 -18.08 -4.98
N ILE A 223 -21.14 -17.79 -4.69
CA ILE A 223 -20.01 -18.25 -5.51
C ILE A 223 -19.94 -19.78 -5.53
N GLU A 224 -20.04 -20.43 -4.36
CA GLU A 224 -20.04 -21.88 -4.25
C GLU A 224 -21.18 -22.50 -5.06
N LYS A 225 -22.38 -21.92 -4.97
CA LYS A 225 -23.55 -22.37 -5.71
C LYS A 225 -23.30 -22.30 -7.22
N VAL A 226 -22.88 -21.15 -7.75
CA VAL A 226 -22.68 -20.96 -9.20
C VAL A 226 -21.51 -21.80 -9.74
N LEU A 227 -20.44 -21.99 -8.97
CA LEU A 227 -19.35 -22.89 -9.36
C LEU A 227 -19.74 -24.37 -9.32
N SER A 228 -20.72 -24.74 -8.48
CA SER A 228 -21.22 -26.12 -8.35
C SER A 228 -22.35 -26.45 -9.33
N GLU A 229 -22.90 -25.45 -10.03
CA GLU A 229 -23.94 -25.68 -11.03
C GLU A 229 -23.33 -26.39 -12.24
N ASP A 230 -23.49 -27.72 -12.27
CA ASP A 230 -23.18 -28.53 -13.44
C ASP A 230 -23.94 -27.98 -14.65
N TYR A 231 -23.23 -27.89 -15.78
CA TYR A 231 -23.84 -27.52 -17.04
C TYR A 231 -24.91 -28.56 -17.42
N LYS A 232 -26.18 -28.21 -17.21
CA LYS A 232 -27.28 -28.87 -17.89
C LYS A 232 -27.30 -28.27 -19.29
N ASP A 233 -26.95 -29.08 -20.29
CA ASP A 233 -27.12 -28.79 -21.71
C ASP A 233 -28.52 -28.21 -21.96
N ASP A 234 -28.67 -26.90 -21.93
CA ASP A 234 -29.82 -26.21 -22.48
C ASP A 234 -29.46 -25.91 -23.94
N ILE A 235 -29.27 -26.97 -24.74
CA ILE A 235 -29.13 -26.92 -26.20
C ILE A 235 -30.52 -26.61 -26.78
N SER A 236 -31.04 -25.45 -26.42
CA SER A 236 -32.26 -24.85 -26.96
C SER A 236 -32.01 -23.39 -27.31
N THR A 237 -30.83 -23.06 -27.87
CA THR A 237 -30.68 -21.77 -28.55
C THR A 237 -31.57 -21.72 -29.79
N PRO A 238 -32.39 -20.65 -29.94
CA PRO A 238 -33.28 -20.50 -31.07
C PRO A 238 -32.46 -20.15 -32.31
N ALA A 239 -32.24 -21.14 -33.18
CA ALA A 239 -31.78 -20.88 -34.53
C ALA A 239 -32.72 -19.85 -35.18
N LEU A 240 -32.13 -18.76 -35.68
CA LEU A 240 -32.74 -17.76 -36.55
C LEU A 240 -33.72 -18.43 -37.54
N LYS A 241 -35.03 -18.27 -37.29
CA LYS A 241 -36.08 -18.62 -38.25
C LYS A 241 -36.07 -17.58 -39.36
N HIS A 242 -35.27 -17.80 -40.39
CA HIS A 242 -35.63 -17.35 -41.72
C HIS A 242 -36.68 -18.30 -42.29
N SER A 243 -37.84 -17.72 -42.60
CA SER A 243 -39.00 -18.34 -43.20
C SER A 243 -38.71 -18.86 -44.61
N HIS A 244 -38.94 -20.15 -44.86
CA HIS A 244 -39.55 -20.61 -46.10
C HIS A 244 -40.23 -21.99 -45.92
N ASP A 245 -41.53 -21.98 -46.22
CA ASP A 245 -42.38 -23.01 -46.84
C ASP A 245 -42.38 -24.47 -46.37
N SER A 246 -43.49 -24.78 -45.70
CA SER A 246 -44.49 -25.83 -45.98
C SER A 246 -44.10 -27.22 -46.48
N ASP A 247 -44.65 -28.18 -45.72
CA ASP A 247 -45.23 -29.46 -46.15
C ASP A 247 -44.29 -30.57 -46.65
N VAL A 248 -44.01 -31.55 -45.77
CA VAL A 248 -44.31 -32.99 -46.00
C VAL A 248 -44.40 -33.71 -44.65
N LYS A 249 -45.56 -34.34 -44.39
CA LYS A 249 -45.75 -35.39 -43.39
C LYS A 249 -45.13 -36.70 -43.88
N ASN A 250 -44.35 -37.41 -43.06
CA ASN A 250 -44.56 -38.85 -42.84
C ASN A 250 -43.68 -39.47 -41.75
N ASN A 251 -44.31 -40.43 -41.07
CA ASN A 251 -43.82 -41.28 -39.99
C ASN A 251 -42.60 -42.12 -40.39
N GLN A 252 -41.45 -41.91 -39.73
CA GLN A 252 -40.41 -42.94 -39.58
C GLN A 252 -39.46 -42.60 -38.43
N SER A 253 -39.95 -42.64 -37.19
CA SER A 253 -39.18 -42.33 -36.00
C SER A 253 -39.13 -43.52 -35.05
N CYS A 254 -38.29 -44.51 -35.37
CA CYS A 254 -37.75 -45.45 -34.36
C CYS A 254 -36.51 -46.27 -34.80
N GLU A 255 -35.89 -46.00 -35.95
CA GLU A 255 -34.70 -46.75 -36.42
C GLU A 255 -33.57 -45.86 -37.00
N ILE A 256 -33.56 -44.56 -36.71
CA ILE A 256 -32.51 -43.60 -37.13
C ILE A 256 -31.77 -43.01 -35.91
N MET A 257 -31.74 -43.71 -34.77
CA MET A 257 -30.93 -43.29 -33.60
C MET A 257 -29.61 -44.07 -33.47
N ASN A 258 -29.33 -45.04 -34.35
CA ASN A 258 -28.11 -45.86 -34.31
C ASN A 258 -27.23 -45.74 -35.57
N SER A 259 -27.49 -44.78 -36.47
CA SER A 259 -26.62 -44.50 -37.63
C SER A 259 -25.97 -43.11 -37.61
N LEU A 260 -25.97 -42.42 -36.46
CA LEU A 260 -25.16 -41.21 -36.22
C LEU A 260 -23.83 -41.57 -35.51
N THR A 261 -23.23 -42.70 -35.88
CA THR A 261 -21.83 -43.00 -35.56
C THR A 261 -20.91 -42.31 -36.57
N SER A 262 -20.85 -40.98 -36.48
CA SER A 262 -19.77 -40.17 -37.06
C SER A 262 -19.67 -38.88 -36.26
N GLU A 263 -18.62 -38.80 -35.44
CA GLU A 263 -18.12 -37.61 -34.74
C GLU A 263 -18.87 -37.16 -33.47
N ASN A 264 -18.85 -38.00 -32.42
CA ASN A 264 -18.84 -37.47 -31.05
C ASN A 264 -17.47 -36.80 -30.82
N LYS A 265 -17.26 -35.60 -31.38
CA LYS A 265 -16.08 -34.78 -31.05
C LYS A 265 -16.16 -34.48 -29.56
N ILE A 266 -15.20 -34.97 -28.79
CA ILE A 266 -15.12 -34.73 -27.33
C ILE A 266 -15.08 -33.21 -27.13
N ILE A 267 -16.09 -32.66 -26.44
CA ILE A 267 -16.14 -31.24 -26.11
C ILE A 267 -15.11 -30.98 -25.01
N LYS A 268 -14.17 -30.06 -25.28
CA LYS A 268 -13.15 -29.63 -24.32
C LYS A 268 -13.72 -28.54 -23.43
N ASN A 269 -14.07 -28.88 -22.19
CA ASN A 269 -14.55 -27.93 -21.20
C ASN A 269 -13.39 -27.24 -20.50
N MET A 270 -13.38 -25.91 -20.53
CA MET A 270 -12.38 -25.06 -19.88
C MET A 270 -13.10 -24.05 -18.98
N LYS A 271 -12.46 -23.66 -17.87
CA LYS A 271 -12.99 -22.68 -16.92
C LYS A 271 -11.97 -21.58 -16.66
N ILE A 272 -12.35 -20.35 -16.97
CA ILE A 272 -11.56 -19.15 -16.73
C ILE A 272 -12.28 -18.31 -15.69
N LEU A 273 -11.60 -17.94 -14.62
CA LEU A 273 -12.14 -17.03 -13.61
C LEU A 273 -11.50 -15.65 -13.77
N ILE A 274 -12.32 -14.60 -13.76
CA ILE A 274 -11.88 -13.21 -13.89
C ILE A 274 -12.36 -12.48 -12.64
N SER A 275 -11.45 -11.81 -11.95
CA SER A 275 -11.73 -10.98 -10.77
C SER A 275 -10.85 -9.76 -10.83
N HIS A 276 -11.26 -8.62 -10.31
CA HIS A 276 -10.32 -7.49 -10.20
C HIS A 276 -9.27 -7.73 -9.11
N TYR A 277 -9.73 -8.08 -7.90
CA TYR A 277 -8.84 -8.29 -6.77
C TYR A 277 -8.08 -9.61 -6.87
N PRO A 278 -6.76 -9.62 -6.61
CA PRO A 278 -6.00 -10.84 -6.44
C PRO A 278 -6.53 -11.69 -5.29
N ILE A 279 -6.34 -13.01 -5.36
CA ILE A 279 -6.89 -13.94 -4.35
C ILE A 279 -6.37 -13.66 -2.93
N ASP A 280 -5.15 -13.14 -2.80
CA ASP A 280 -4.57 -12.79 -1.50
C ASP A 280 -5.12 -11.46 -0.93
N PHE A 281 -5.91 -10.70 -1.71
CA PHE A 281 -6.52 -9.42 -1.30
C PHE A 281 -7.91 -9.59 -0.67
N HIS A 282 -8.22 -10.80 -0.19
CA HIS A 282 -9.46 -11.12 0.50
C HIS A 282 -9.25 -11.40 2.00
N ASN A 283 -10.32 -11.28 2.77
CA ASN A 283 -10.32 -11.62 4.18
C ASN A 283 -10.18 -13.15 4.40
N LEU A 284 -9.01 -13.59 4.87
CA LEU A 284 -8.66 -15.00 5.11
C LEU A 284 -9.59 -15.75 6.09
N ALA A 285 -10.40 -15.04 6.87
CA ALA A 285 -11.32 -15.61 7.85
C ALA A 285 -12.70 -15.98 7.27
N ALA A 286 -13.08 -15.45 6.11
CA ALA A 286 -14.40 -15.69 5.52
C ALA A 286 -14.57 -17.16 5.10
N ARG A 287 -15.74 -17.72 5.39
CA ARG A 287 -16.10 -19.10 5.02
C ARG A 287 -17.54 -19.14 4.51
N SER A 288 -17.80 -19.99 3.52
CA SER A 288 -19.15 -20.36 3.11
C SER A 288 -19.86 -21.14 4.23
N SER A 289 -21.16 -21.35 4.09
CA SER A 289 -21.98 -22.18 4.96
C SER A 289 -21.49 -23.64 4.99
N THR A 290 -20.80 -24.10 3.94
CA THR A 290 -20.12 -25.42 3.90
C THR A 290 -18.73 -25.40 4.54
N ARG A 291 -18.32 -24.27 5.13
CA ARG A 291 -17.03 -24.01 5.79
C ARG A 291 -15.82 -23.98 4.85
N LYS A 292 -16.04 -23.79 3.55
CA LYS A 292 -14.94 -23.59 2.58
C LYS A 292 -14.51 -22.13 2.57
N SER A 293 -13.21 -21.88 2.54
CA SER A 293 -12.67 -20.54 2.25
C SER A 293 -12.80 -20.22 0.76
N PHE A 294 -12.64 -18.95 0.38
CA PHE A 294 -12.63 -18.56 -1.02
C PHE A 294 -11.56 -19.32 -1.83
N THR A 295 -10.35 -19.45 -1.29
CA THR A 295 -9.29 -20.26 -1.90
C THR A 295 -9.67 -21.74 -2.03
N ASP A 296 -10.42 -22.30 -1.07
CA ASP A 296 -10.93 -23.68 -1.19
C ASP A 296 -11.92 -23.80 -2.34
N LEU A 297 -12.82 -22.83 -2.50
CA LEU A 297 -13.81 -22.81 -3.57
C LEU A 297 -13.13 -22.76 -4.94
N ILE A 298 -12.33 -21.74 -5.21
CA ILE A 298 -11.67 -21.61 -6.53
C ILE A 298 -10.76 -22.82 -6.84
N SER A 299 -10.08 -23.36 -5.82
CA SER A 299 -9.21 -24.53 -6.00
C SER A 299 -9.95 -25.87 -6.06
N SER A 300 -11.26 -25.96 -5.83
CA SER A 300 -11.98 -27.24 -5.89
C SER A 300 -12.85 -27.43 -7.13
N HIS A 301 -12.92 -26.43 -8.03
CA HIS A 301 -13.85 -26.45 -9.17
C HIS A 301 -13.17 -26.49 -10.55
N GLU A 302 -11.93 -27.01 -10.63
CA GLU A 302 -11.20 -27.23 -11.89
C GLU A 302 -11.05 -25.96 -12.74
N ILE A 303 -10.66 -24.85 -12.11
CA ILE A 303 -10.40 -23.58 -12.82
C ILE A 303 -9.01 -23.65 -13.46
N ASP A 304 -8.95 -23.50 -14.78
CA ASP A 304 -7.71 -23.61 -15.55
C ASP A 304 -6.77 -22.43 -15.30
N ILE A 305 -7.33 -21.22 -15.25
CA ILE A 305 -6.60 -19.98 -14.93
C ILE A 305 -7.52 -18.95 -14.26
N ILE A 306 -6.94 -18.18 -13.35
CA ILE A 306 -7.55 -17.01 -12.73
C ILE A 306 -6.83 -15.76 -13.27
N LEU A 307 -7.58 -14.79 -13.79
CA LEU A 307 -7.07 -13.50 -14.24
C LEU A 307 -7.46 -12.39 -13.26
N THR A 308 -6.46 -11.67 -12.74
CA THR A 308 -6.63 -10.57 -11.77
C THR A 308 -5.88 -9.30 -12.17
N GLY A 309 -6.17 -8.18 -11.49
CA GLY A 309 -5.57 -6.86 -11.71
C GLY A 309 -5.27 -6.15 -10.38
N HIS A 310 -5.65 -4.88 -10.24
CA HIS A 310 -5.62 -4.10 -8.99
C HIS A 310 -4.23 -3.68 -8.49
N SER A 311 -3.23 -4.55 -8.56
CA SER A 311 -1.93 -4.24 -7.95
C SER A 311 -0.97 -3.51 -8.88
N HIS A 312 -1.29 -3.41 -10.17
CA HIS A 312 -0.43 -2.81 -11.20
C HIS A 312 0.98 -3.44 -11.22
N ILE A 313 1.04 -4.74 -10.96
CA ILE A 313 2.29 -5.51 -10.99
C ILE A 313 1.97 -6.88 -11.58
N SER A 314 2.62 -7.18 -12.70
CA SER A 314 2.60 -8.50 -13.30
C SER A 314 3.15 -9.58 -12.34
N LEU A 315 2.28 -10.47 -11.87
CA LEU A 315 2.63 -11.58 -10.98
C LEU A 315 1.96 -12.88 -11.44
N MET A 316 2.63 -13.99 -11.15
CA MET A 316 2.11 -15.35 -11.30
C MET A 316 2.14 -15.99 -9.91
N ASN A 317 0.97 -16.43 -9.42
CA ASN A 317 0.82 -17.01 -8.10
C ASN A 317 0.05 -18.33 -8.17
N HIS A 318 0.46 -19.31 -7.36
CA HIS A 318 -0.29 -20.54 -7.19
C HIS A 318 -1.09 -20.58 -5.89
N HIS A 319 -2.35 -21.00 -6.03
CA HIS A 319 -3.30 -21.22 -4.95
C HIS A 319 -3.73 -22.68 -4.97
N LYS A 320 -3.07 -23.50 -4.13
CA LYS A 320 -3.30 -24.96 -4.07
C LYS A 320 -3.24 -25.63 -5.46
N GLY A 321 -2.24 -25.27 -6.24
CA GLY A 321 -2.00 -25.75 -7.61
C GLY A 321 -2.82 -25.04 -8.71
N THR A 322 -3.79 -24.20 -8.34
CA THR A 322 -4.53 -23.35 -9.30
C THR A 322 -3.69 -22.13 -9.65
N LEU A 323 -3.56 -21.79 -10.93
CA LEU A 323 -2.75 -20.67 -11.39
C LEU A 323 -3.57 -19.37 -11.39
N GLU A 324 -3.03 -18.33 -10.76
CA GLU A 324 -3.46 -16.95 -10.88
C GLU A 324 -2.42 -16.15 -11.65
N LYS A 325 -2.89 -15.43 -12.65
CA LYS A 325 -2.15 -14.40 -13.36
C LYS A 325 -2.73 -13.04 -12.99
N ASN A 326 -1.95 -12.30 -12.21
CA ASN A 326 -2.19 -10.89 -11.96
C ASN A 326 -1.58 -10.06 -13.10
N MET A 327 -2.42 -9.31 -13.80
CA MET A 327 -2.05 -8.47 -14.92
C MET A 327 -1.41 -7.16 -14.44
N ASP A 328 -0.51 -6.62 -15.26
CA ASP A 328 -0.02 -5.26 -15.08
C ASP A 328 -1.07 -4.23 -15.51
N ASP A 329 -0.89 -2.97 -15.13
CA ASP A 329 -1.76 -1.89 -15.60
C ASP A 329 -1.45 -1.49 -17.05
N LEU A 330 -2.43 -0.94 -17.76
CA LEU A 330 -2.20 -0.36 -19.09
C LEU A 330 -1.61 1.06 -18.99
N VAL A 331 -1.93 1.78 -17.92
CA VAL A 331 -1.63 3.20 -17.78
C VAL A 331 -0.18 3.49 -17.43
N GLY A 332 0.50 2.62 -16.68
CA GLY A 332 1.89 2.77 -16.28
C GLY A 332 2.87 3.07 -17.42
N SER A 333 4.05 3.60 -17.08
CA SER A 333 5.12 3.87 -18.05
C SER A 333 5.59 2.62 -18.79
N ASP A 334 5.44 1.46 -18.15
CA ASP A 334 5.76 0.14 -18.69
C ASP A 334 4.50 -0.70 -18.95
N GLY A 335 3.34 -0.05 -19.08
CA GLY A 335 2.04 -0.72 -19.08
C GLY A 335 2.01 -1.92 -20.03
N LYS A 336 1.30 -2.98 -19.64
CA LYS A 336 1.36 -4.27 -20.34
C LYS A 336 -0.01 -4.75 -20.75
N PHE A 337 -0.02 -5.68 -21.69
CA PHE A 337 -1.19 -6.44 -22.07
C PHE A 337 -0.81 -7.90 -22.31
N GLY A 338 -1.83 -8.76 -22.37
CA GLY A 338 -1.69 -10.18 -22.56
C GLY A 338 -2.43 -10.71 -23.79
N LEU A 339 -1.94 -11.83 -24.31
CA LEU A 339 -2.63 -12.72 -25.23
C LEU A 339 -2.76 -14.08 -24.54
N LEU A 340 -4.00 -14.48 -24.21
CA LEU A 340 -4.29 -15.78 -23.63
C LEU A 340 -4.61 -16.75 -24.77
N THR A 341 -3.89 -17.85 -24.83
CA THR A 341 -4.06 -18.88 -25.84
C THR A 341 -4.57 -20.17 -25.22
N ILE A 342 -5.45 -20.86 -25.95
CA ILE A 342 -5.91 -22.21 -25.61
C ILE A 342 -5.58 -23.13 -26.78
N ASP A 343 -4.70 -24.10 -26.56
CA ASP A 343 -4.24 -25.04 -27.58
C ASP A 343 -4.24 -26.45 -26.99
N ASN A 344 -5.01 -27.34 -27.61
CA ASN A 344 -5.21 -28.71 -27.15
C ASN A 344 -5.57 -28.80 -25.64
N GLY A 345 -6.48 -27.95 -25.18
CA GLY A 345 -6.93 -27.92 -23.78
C GLY A 345 -5.90 -27.34 -22.80
N ARG A 346 -4.85 -26.67 -23.27
CA ARG A 346 -3.82 -26.06 -22.43
C ARG A 346 -3.89 -24.55 -22.54
N VAL A 347 -3.87 -23.88 -21.39
CA VAL A 347 -3.91 -22.43 -21.31
C VAL A 347 -2.50 -21.88 -21.16
N MET A 348 -2.18 -20.87 -21.97
CA MET A 348 -0.96 -20.07 -21.84
C MET A 348 -1.32 -18.60 -21.91
N ILE A 349 -0.61 -17.75 -21.17
CA ILE A 349 -0.70 -16.30 -21.33
C ILE A 349 0.65 -15.71 -21.68
N TYR A 350 0.70 -15.03 -22.82
CA TYR A 350 1.85 -14.24 -23.25
C TYR A 350 1.63 -12.79 -22.87
N GLU A 351 2.52 -12.19 -22.07
CA GLU A 351 2.42 -10.79 -21.67
C GLU A 351 3.54 -9.97 -22.31
N GLN A 352 3.18 -8.82 -22.87
CA GLN A 352 4.12 -7.90 -23.52
C GLN A 352 3.93 -6.48 -22.99
N LYS A 353 5.05 -5.75 -22.92
CA LYS A 353 5.04 -4.31 -22.67
C LYS A 353 4.42 -3.58 -23.86
N PHE A 354 3.43 -2.75 -23.57
CA PHE A 354 2.79 -1.88 -24.55
C PHE A 354 3.80 -0.87 -25.11
N THR A 355 3.88 -0.84 -26.43
CA THR A 355 4.46 0.30 -27.16
C THR A 355 3.64 0.52 -28.42
N PHE A 356 3.53 1.76 -28.88
CA PHE A 356 2.79 2.09 -30.11
C PHE A 356 3.46 1.56 -31.40
N SER A 357 4.64 0.93 -31.30
CA SER A 357 5.47 0.57 -32.45
C SER A 357 5.92 -0.89 -32.47
N ASP A 358 5.71 -1.63 -31.38
CA ASP A 358 6.21 -3.01 -31.20
C ASP A 358 5.06 -3.91 -30.75
N GLU A 359 4.19 -4.21 -31.71
CA GLU A 359 3.13 -5.19 -31.56
C GLU A 359 3.70 -6.62 -31.61
N PRO A 360 3.17 -7.57 -30.82
CA PRO A 360 3.58 -8.96 -30.87
C PRO A 360 3.43 -9.50 -32.29
N LYS A 361 4.52 -10.07 -32.81
CA LYS A 361 4.52 -10.72 -34.14
C LYS A 361 4.12 -12.19 -34.06
N ALA A 362 4.40 -12.83 -32.93
CA ALA A 362 4.11 -14.23 -32.70
C ALA A 362 3.98 -14.54 -31.21
N VAL A 363 3.27 -15.63 -30.92
CA VAL A 363 3.13 -16.20 -29.56
C VAL A 363 3.31 -17.71 -29.59
N LEU A 364 4.02 -18.23 -28.60
CA LEU A 364 4.04 -19.67 -28.32
C LEU A 364 2.66 -20.08 -27.77
N THR A 365 2.16 -21.25 -28.19
CA THR A 365 0.97 -21.87 -27.60
C THR A 365 1.29 -23.19 -26.91
N HIS A 366 2.34 -23.88 -27.35
CA HIS A 366 2.84 -25.10 -26.71
C HIS A 366 4.35 -25.28 -26.97
N PRO A 367 5.17 -25.75 -26.02
CA PRO A 367 4.82 -26.18 -24.65
C PRO A 367 4.53 -25.03 -23.69
N ILE A 368 3.87 -25.34 -22.57
CA ILE A 368 3.50 -24.35 -21.55
C ILE A 368 4.72 -23.94 -20.71
N PRO A 369 4.99 -22.64 -20.51
CA PRO A 369 6.06 -22.17 -19.64
C PRO A 369 5.96 -22.78 -18.24
N LYS A 370 7.12 -23.16 -17.68
CA LYS A 370 7.21 -23.83 -16.38
C LYS A 370 6.50 -23.07 -15.27
N ASN A 371 6.58 -21.74 -15.26
CA ASN A 371 5.92 -20.87 -14.28
C ASN A 371 4.41 -20.68 -14.51
N GLN A 372 3.85 -21.22 -15.59
CA GLN A 372 2.43 -21.19 -15.92
C GLN A 372 1.78 -22.58 -15.83
N ILE A 373 2.51 -23.59 -15.34
CA ILE A 373 1.96 -24.93 -15.16
C ILE A 373 1.04 -24.91 -13.93
N SER A 374 -0.25 -25.16 -14.16
CA SER A 374 -1.22 -25.41 -13.08
C SER A 374 -1.50 -26.91 -12.94
N LYS A 375 -2.23 -27.28 -11.88
CA LYS A 375 -2.73 -28.67 -11.72
C LYS A 375 -3.72 -29.10 -12.81
N GLU A 376 -4.27 -28.14 -13.56
CA GLU A 376 -5.16 -28.41 -14.69
C GLU A 376 -4.40 -28.55 -16.01
N THR A 377 -3.08 -28.30 -16.00
CA THR A 377 -2.23 -28.40 -17.19
C THR A 377 -1.78 -29.84 -17.44
N ILE A 378 -1.87 -30.29 -18.70
CA ILE A 378 -1.28 -31.55 -19.16
C ILE A 378 0.14 -31.28 -19.70
N PHE A 379 1.15 -31.82 -19.03
CA PHE A 379 2.56 -31.64 -19.40
C PHE A 379 3.37 -32.96 -19.39
N ASN A 380 2.71 -34.11 -19.37
CA ASN A 380 3.34 -35.44 -19.48
C ASN A 380 2.97 -36.19 -20.78
N GLU A 381 2.19 -35.57 -21.66
CA GLU A 381 1.73 -36.19 -22.91
C GLU A 381 2.86 -36.32 -23.94
N LYS A 382 2.91 -37.50 -24.58
CA LYS A 382 3.88 -37.84 -25.62
C LYS A 382 3.38 -37.43 -27.00
N GLU A 383 4.30 -37.36 -27.97
CA GLU A 383 3.95 -37.15 -29.38
C GLU A 383 3.20 -35.82 -29.64
N THR A 384 3.56 -34.78 -28.87
CA THR A 384 3.05 -33.42 -29.03
C THR A 384 3.93 -32.60 -29.99
N GLU A 385 3.62 -31.31 -30.18
CA GLU A 385 4.38 -30.41 -31.06
C GLU A 385 4.75 -29.10 -30.38
N ILE A 386 5.88 -28.50 -30.73
CA ILE A 386 6.10 -27.08 -30.45
C ILE A 386 5.22 -26.29 -31.41
N ARG A 387 4.39 -25.37 -30.90
CA ARG A 387 3.43 -24.59 -31.70
C ARG A 387 3.56 -23.10 -31.44
N VAL A 388 3.61 -22.34 -32.52
CA VAL A 388 3.68 -20.88 -32.52
C VAL A 388 2.61 -20.33 -33.46
N LEU A 389 1.87 -19.34 -32.99
CA LEU A 389 1.04 -18.50 -33.84
C LEU A 389 1.87 -17.32 -34.32
N LEU A 390 1.93 -17.12 -35.63
CA LEU A 390 2.49 -15.92 -36.24
C LEU A 390 1.33 -15.04 -36.69
N PHE A 391 1.29 -13.79 -36.23
CA PHE A 391 0.28 -12.79 -36.61
C PHE A 391 0.62 -12.16 -37.97
N SER A 392 0.69 -13.02 -38.99
CA SER A 392 0.91 -12.68 -40.38
C SER A 392 0.46 -13.82 -41.29
N ASP A 393 0.14 -13.51 -42.55
CA ASP A 393 -0.07 -14.49 -43.62
C ASP A 393 1.25 -15.01 -44.23
N ASN A 394 2.40 -14.65 -43.66
CA ASN A 394 3.69 -15.05 -44.19
C ASN A 394 3.96 -16.54 -43.96
N GLU A 395 3.70 -17.37 -44.97
CA GLU A 395 3.98 -18.82 -44.97
C GLU A 395 5.49 -19.16 -44.99
N ASN A 396 6.34 -18.20 -45.32
CA ASN A 396 7.78 -18.39 -45.47
C ASN A 396 8.59 -17.91 -44.25
N ALA A 397 7.94 -17.63 -43.12
CA ALA A 397 8.65 -17.25 -41.90
C ALA A 397 9.59 -18.37 -41.43
N THR A 398 10.79 -17.99 -41.04
CA THR A 398 11.84 -18.85 -40.51
C THR A 398 11.94 -18.64 -39.01
N ILE A 399 11.43 -19.61 -38.25
CA ILE A 399 11.51 -19.63 -36.79
C ILE A 399 12.34 -20.86 -36.39
N ASN A 400 13.59 -20.62 -36.01
CA ASN A 400 14.51 -21.67 -35.57
C ASN A 400 14.38 -21.89 -34.06
N VAL A 401 14.37 -23.14 -33.66
CA VAL A 401 14.32 -23.59 -32.26
C VAL A 401 15.67 -24.20 -31.90
N ALA A 402 16.21 -23.82 -30.75
CA ALA A 402 17.45 -24.33 -30.18
C ALA A 402 17.30 -24.62 -28.68
N GLY A 403 18.28 -25.33 -28.10
CA GLY A 403 18.35 -25.63 -26.67
C GLY A 403 18.20 -27.12 -26.40
N SER A 404 17.11 -27.52 -25.76
CA SER A 404 16.83 -28.93 -25.48
C SER A 404 16.40 -29.74 -26.71
N ILE A 405 15.83 -29.05 -27.69
CA ILE A 405 15.44 -29.58 -28.99
C ILE A 405 15.91 -28.57 -30.03
N GLU A 406 16.39 -29.06 -31.17
CA GLU A 406 16.86 -28.23 -32.27
C GLU A 406 16.03 -28.52 -33.52
N GLY A 407 15.70 -27.47 -34.27
CA GLY A 407 14.96 -27.60 -35.52
C GLY A 407 14.45 -26.26 -36.03
N THR A 408 13.62 -26.31 -37.06
CA THR A 408 12.93 -25.14 -37.61
C THR A 408 11.45 -25.45 -37.65
N LEU A 409 10.62 -24.51 -37.17
CA LEU A 409 9.18 -24.65 -37.27
C LEU A 409 8.76 -24.61 -38.74
N SER A 410 7.83 -25.48 -39.10
CA SER A 410 7.25 -25.53 -40.44
C SER A 410 5.85 -24.92 -40.43
N PHE A 411 5.54 -24.14 -41.46
CA PHE A 411 4.18 -23.65 -41.70
C PHE A 411 3.23 -24.84 -41.83
N GLN A 412 2.12 -24.80 -41.09
CA GLN A 412 1.08 -25.83 -41.15
C GLN A 412 -0.10 -25.35 -41.99
N ARG A 413 -0.69 -24.22 -41.58
CA ARG A 413 -1.90 -23.64 -42.17
C ARG A 413 -2.15 -22.24 -41.67
N LEU A 414 -2.99 -21.50 -42.40
CA LEU A 414 -3.66 -20.30 -41.88
C LEU A 414 -4.83 -20.76 -41.01
N ILE A 415 -4.87 -20.31 -39.75
CA ILE A 415 -6.02 -20.54 -38.86
C ILE A 415 -7.11 -19.51 -39.18
N LYS A 416 -6.68 -18.27 -39.47
CA LYS A 416 -7.51 -17.12 -39.85
C LYS A 416 -6.72 -16.19 -40.76
N PRO A 417 -7.37 -15.21 -41.42
CA PRO A 417 -6.64 -14.10 -42.05
C PRO A 417 -5.67 -13.46 -41.05
N ASN A 418 -4.43 -13.25 -41.47
CA ASN A 418 -3.32 -12.73 -40.69
C ASN A 418 -2.86 -13.61 -39.52
N ILE A 419 -3.23 -14.89 -39.45
CA ILE A 419 -2.77 -15.81 -38.39
C ILE A 419 -2.35 -17.15 -38.97
N SER A 420 -1.04 -17.39 -38.97
CA SER A 420 -0.42 -18.64 -39.41
C SER A 420 -0.02 -19.53 -38.23
N LEU A 421 -0.29 -20.82 -38.33
CA LEU A 421 0.22 -21.82 -37.39
C LEU A 421 1.55 -22.40 -37.88
N TYR A 422 2.54 -22.35 -37.01
CA TYR A 422 3.85 -22.97 -37.19
C TYR A 422 4.05 -24.08 -36.17
N SER A 423 4.49 -25.25 -36.62
CA SER A 423 4.78 -26.35 -35.69
C SER A 423 5.98 -27.21 -36.08
N MET A 424 6.51 -27.93 -35.09
CA MET A 424 7.44 -29.05 -35.26
C MET A 424 7.23 -30.09 -34.14
N PRO A 425 7.55 -31.38 -34.35
CA PRO A 425 7.39 -32.40 -33.30
C PRO A 425 8.19 -32.10 -32.02
N LEU A 426 7.58 -32.34 -30.86
CA LEU A 426 8.19 -32.26 -29.54
C LEU A 426 8.50 -33.67 -29.02
N ILE A 427 9.70 -34.19 -29.32
CA ILE A 427 10.09 -35.55 -28.96
C ILE A 427 11.03 -35.53 -27.74
N LEU A 428 10.52 -35.97 -26.59
CA LEU A 428 11.26 -36.05 -25.32
C LEU A 428 11.22 -37.46 -24.74
N ASN A 429 12.40 -38.00 -24.42
CA ASN A 429 12.56 -39.39 -23.97
C ASN A 429 12.58 -39.55 -22.44
N THR A 430 12.79 -38.47 -21.71
CA THR A 430 12.98 -38.48 -20.25
C THR A 430 12.13 -37.39 -19.63
N SER A 431 11.66 -37.56 -18.40
CA SER A 431 11.05 -36.44 -17.67
C SER A 431 12.11 -35.45 -17.19
N GLY A 432 11.79 -34.15 -17.19
CA GLY A 432 12.69 -33.10 -16.74
C GLY A 432 12.24 -31.70 -17.10
N THR A 433 13.07 -30.72 -16.71
CA THR A 433 12.93 -29.32 -17.14
C THR A 433 13.82 -29.10 -18.36
N TYR A 434 13.24 -28.47 -19.38
CA TYR A 434 13.83 -28.24 -20.69
C TYR A 434 13.82 -26.76 -21.03
N LYS A 435 14.72 -26.33 -21.93
CA LYS A 435 14.84 -24.94 -22.38
C LYS A 435 14.69 -24.86 -23.88
N LEU A 436 13.95 -23.86 -24.34
CA LEU A 436 13.81 -23.54 -25.76
C LEU A 436 14.23 -22.08 -25.98
N SER A 437 14.96 -21.87 -27.06
CA SER A 437 15.33 -20.57 -27.60
C SER A 437 14.85 -20.50 -29.04
N PHE A 438 14.02 -19.50 -29.34
CA PHE A 438 13.49 -19.20 -30.66
C PHE A 438 14.29 -18.06 -31.28
N SER A 439 14.56 -18.14 -32.57
CA SER A 439 15.27 -17.11 -33.33
C SER A 439 14.83 -17.05 -34.79
N GLY A 440 15.23 -15.99 -35.50
CA GLY A 440 14.83 -15.73 -36.89
C GLY A 440 13.83 -14.59 -36.94
N ASP A 441 12.66 -14.84 -37.53
CA ASP A 441 11.58 -13.83 -37.61
C ASP A 441 10.94 -13.51 -36.25
N TRP A 442 11.14 -14.38 -35.27
CA TRP A 442 10.67 -14.20 -33.89
C TRP A 442 11.71 -14.70 -32.89
N ASN A 443 11.93 -13.94 -31.82
CA ASN A 443 12.89 -14.27 -30.77
C ASN A 443 12.15 -14.43 -29.43
N TYR A 444 12.34 -15.58 -28.79
CA TYR A 444 11.71 -15.88 -27.51
C TYR A 444 12.54 -16.92 -26.76
N ASN A 445 12.50 -16.90 -25.43
CA ASN A 445 13.18 -17.90 -24.62
C ASN A 445 12.23 -18.37 -23.52
N MET A 446 12.27 -19.66 -23.23
CA MET A 446 11.46 -20.22 -22.16
C MET A 446 12.10 -21.45 -21.52
N GLU A 447 11.61 -21.78 -20.32
CA GLU A 447 11.78 -23.08 -19.70
C GLU A 447 10.41 -23.75 -19.59
N PHE A 448 10.33 -25.04 -19.88
CA PHE A 448 9.12 -25.84 -19.69
C PHE A 448 9.45 -27.16 -18.98
N ASN A 449 8.43 -27.85 -18.50
CA ASN A 449 8.60 -29.15 -17.85
C ASN A 449 7.89 -30.24 -18.66
N TYR A 450 8.48 -31.43 -18.70
CA TYR A 450 7.86 -32.62 -19.25
C TYR A 450 7.95 -33.78 -18.25
N GLY A 451 6.84 -34.43 -17.94
CA GLY A 451 6.75 -35.53 -16.97
C GLY A 451 5.59 -35.39 -16.00
N ASP A 452 5.40 -36.36 -15.10
CA ASP A 452 4.17 -36.46 -14.28
C ASP A 452 4.06 -35.42 -13.17
N SER A 453 5.15 -34.72 -12.86
CA SER A 453 5.15 -33.64 -11.87
C SER A 453 6.27 -32.62 -12.09
N VAL A 454 6.11 -31.45 -11.49
CA VAL A 454 7.10 -30.37 -11.48
C VAL A 454 7.19 -29.75 -10.10
N ASP A 455 8.40 -29.53 -9.60
CA ASP A 455 8.65 -28.68 -8.43
C ASP A 455 8.87 -27.24 -8.92
N LEU A 456 7.98 -26.34 -8.53
CA LEU A 456 8.04 -24.94 -8.91
C LEU A 456 8.85 -24.13 -7.90
N PRO A 457 9.63 -23.13 -8.37
CA PRO A 457 10.35 -22.23 -7.49
C PRO A 457 9.37 -21.45 -6.60
N SER A 458 9.90 -20.85 -5.53
CA SER A 458 9.08 -19.96 -4.72
C SER A 458 8.72 -18.67 -5.47
N GLU A 459 7.48 -18.25 -5.32
CA GLU A 459 6.90 -17.07 -5.97
C GLU A 459 7.06 -15.84 -5.10
N THR A 460 7.14 -14.67 -5.71
CA THR A 460 7.15 -13.40 -4.97
C THR A 460 5.71 -12.95 -4.75
N LEU A 461 5.32 -12.77 -3.50
CA LEU A 461 4.02 -12.20 -3.16
C LEU A 461 4.07 -10.68 -3.26
N ASN A 462 2.91 -10.09 -3.51
CA ASN A 462 2.73 -8.65 -3.34
C ASN A 462 2.97 -8.28 -1.86
N ASN A 463 3.87 -7.31 -1.61
CA ASN A 463 4.27 -6.91 -0.27
C ASN A 463 3.47 -5.72 0.29
N GLN A 464 2.56 -5.13 -0.49
CA GLN A 464 1.82 -3.92 -0.12
C GLN A 464 1.11 -4.05 1.24
N ASP A 465 0.47 -5.18 1.47
CA ASP A 465 -0.21 -5.47 2.74
C ASP A 465 0.74 -5.57 3.93
N TYR A 466 1.89 -6.23 3.73
CA TYR A 466 2.91 -6.35 4.77
C TYR A 466 3.51 -5.01 5.14
N MET A 467 3.62 -4.09 4.19
CA MET A 467 4.01 -2.71 4.48
C MET A 467 2.98 -2.00 5.37
N PHE A 468 1.69 -2.19 5.13
CA PHE A 468 0.64 -1.64 5.99
C PHE A 468 0.65 -2.27 7.38
N TYR A 469 0.83 -3.59 7.49
CA TYR A 469 0.98 -4.24 8.79
C TYR A 469 2.22 -3.77 9.54
N ALA A 470 3.35 -3.56 8.85
CA ALA A 470 4.57 -3.03 9.45
C ALA A 470 4.37 -1.59 9.95
N LEU A 471 3.66 -0.75 9.17
CA LEU A 471 3.28 0.60 9.60
C LEU A 471 2.42 0.55 10.87
N ILE A 472 1.37 -0.27 10.89
CA ILE A 472 0.49 -0.42 12.06
C ILE A 472 1.29 -0.94 13.27
N ALA A 473 2.12 -1.96 13.10
CA ALA A 473 2.94 -2.53 14.16
C ALA A 473 3.95 -1.52 14.73
N SER A 474 4.59 -0.73 13.87
CA SER A 474 5.49 0.35 14.29
C SER A 474 4.74 1.43 15.08
N ALA A 475 3.54 1.78 14.66
CA ALA A 475 2.71 2.74 15.38
C ALA A 475 2.26 2.18 16.73
N ILE A 476 1.93 0.88 16.83
CA ILE A 476 1.62 0.23 18.11
C ILE A 476 2.83 0.29 19.06
N LEU A 477 4.05 0.07 18.56
CA LEU A 477 5.27 0.22 19.37
C LEU A 477 5.42 1.64 19.91
N VAL A 478 5.25 2.64 19.04
CA VAL A 478 5.24 4.06 19.43
C VAL A 478 4.13 4.33 20.45
N TRP A 479 2.96 3.72 20.27
CA TRP A 479 1.82 3.88 21.16
C TRP A 479 2.07 3.34 22.58
N ILE A 480 2.79 2.21 22.68
CA ILE A 480 3.26 1.62 23.96
C ILE A 480 4.27 2.54 24.64
N ILE A 481 5.20 3.15 23.89
CA ILE A 481 6.14 4.15 24.44
C ILE A 481 5.38 5.34 25.02
N HIS A 482 4.35 5.83 24.33
CA HIS A 482 3.51 6.92 24.86
C HIS A 482 2.76 6.50 26.12
N LEU A 483 2.25 5.28 26.17
CA LEU A 483 1.62 4.76 27.39
C LEU A 483 2.61 4.81 28.56
N TYR A 484 3.87 4.41 28.34
CA TYR A 484 4.92 4.52 29.35
C TYR A 484 5.18 5.97 29.79
N ILE A 485 5.22 6.93 28.85
CA ILE A 485 5.43 8.37 29.14
C ILE A 485 4.31 8.91 30.03
N ILE A 486 3.06 8.64 29.68
CA ILE A 486 1.89 9.22 30.35
C ILE A 486 1.63 8.56 31.70
N PHE A 487 1.86 7.24 31.81
CA PHE A 487 1.48 6.48 32.98
C PHE A 487 2.38 6.82 34.20
N PRO A 488 1.80 7.00 35.40
CA PRO A 488 2.52 7.36 36.62
C PRO A 488 3.28 6.18 37.25
N LEU A 489 4.09 5.47 36.47
CA LEU A 489 5.13 4.60 37.02
C LEU A 489 6.22 5.45 37.65
N GLY A 490 6.73 5.04 38.82
CA GLY A 490 7.73 5.78 39.59
C GLY A 490 8.93 6.22 38.73
N ILE A 491 9.25 7.51 38.81
CA ILE A 491 10.46 8.08 38.21
C ILE A 491 11.61 7.83 39.18
N THR A 492 12.72 7.26 38.70
CA THR A 492 13.90 7.05 39.52
C THR A 492 14.66 8.37 39.72
N SER A 493 15.29 8.55 40.88
CA SER A 493 16.11 9.75 41.16
C SER A 493 17.19 9.99 40.09
N LYS A 494 17.79 8.90 39.58
CA LYS A 494 18.77 8.92 38.49
C LYS A 494 18.29 9.60 37.21
N MET A 495 16.98 9.52 36.90
CA MET A 495 16.43 10.17 35.71
C MET A 495 16.22 11.68 35.92
N LYS A 496 16.01 12.12 37.16
CA LYS A 496 16.04 13.54 37.50
C LYS A 496 17.47 14.10 37.44
N GLU A 497 18.43 13.36 37.99
CA GLU A 497 19.86 13.73 37.89
C GLU A 497 20.30 13.85 36.43
N ALA A 498 19.85 12.92 35.57
CA ALA A 498 20.09 12.97 34.13
C ALA A 498 19.49 14.24 33.49
N GLU A 499 18.25 14.58 33.84
CA GLU A 499 17.59 15.79 33.35
C GLU A 499 18.33 17.06 33.81
N GLU A 500 18.68 17.15 35.09
CA GLU A 500 19.44 18.27 35.67
C GLU A 500 20.82 18.42 35.00
N TRP A 501 21.45 17.31 34.65
CA TRP A 501 22.70 17.30 33.90
C TRP A 501 22.52 17.81 32.47
N VAL A 502 21.49 17.34 31.75
CA VAL A 502 21.15 17.81 30.39
C VAL A 502 20.80 19.31 30.39
N GLU A 503 20.13 19.80 31.43
CA GLU A 503 19.81 21.23 31.59
C GLU A 503 21.04 22.08 31.97
N GLY A 504 22.18 21.45 32.30
CA GLY A 504 23.41 22.13 32.74
C GLY A 504 23.35 22.64 34.18
N LEU A 505 22.43 22.13 35.01
CA LEU A 505 22.22 22.59 36.39
C LEU A 505 23.22 21.97 37.38
N HIS A 506 23.85 20.86 37.03
CA HIS A 506 24.75 20.12 37.91
C HIS A 506 25.99 20.92 38.36
N ASN A 507 26.40 21.95 37.59
CA ASN A 507 27.53 22.79 37.96
C ASN A 507 27.16 23.92 38.93
N CYS A 508 25.86 24.22 39.10
CA CYS A 508 25.40 25.29 40.00
C CYS A 508 25.22 24.82 41.45
N SER A 509 24.85 23.56 41.68
CA SER A 509 24.69 22.97 43.02
C SER A 509 26.03 22.88 43.75
N ASN A 510 27.08 22.39 43.09
CA ASN A 510 28.42 22.27 43.66
C ASN A 510 29.05 23.63 44.00
N HIS A 511 28.73 24.69 43.25
CA HIS A 511 29.27 26.02 43.52
C HIS A 511 28.65 26.68 44.75
N ASN A 512 27.40 26.36 45.07
CA ASN A 512 26.73 26.82 46.30
C ASN A 512 27.21 26.05 47.53
N GLU A 513 27.50 24.74 47.40
CA GLU A 513 28.17 23.99 48.48
C GLU A 513 29.61 24.45 48.70
N MET A 514 30.37 24.78 47.64
CA MET A 514 31.69 25.39 47.79
C MET A 514 31.63 26.79 48.41
N LYS A 515 30.61 27.61 48.12
CA LYS A 515 30.41 28.90 48.79
C LYS A 515 29.95 28.78 50.24
N GLN A 516 29.16 27.76 50.58
CA GLN A 516 28.80 27.46 51.97
C GLN A 516 29.99 26.91 52.75
N ASN A 517 30.85 26.10 52.13
CA ASN A 517 32.08 25.63 52.76
C ASN A 517 33.18 26.70 52.85
N SER A 518 33.28 27.63 51.88
CA SER A 518 34.20 28.78 51.97
C SER A 518 33.76 29.83 52.99
N ASN A 519 32.47 29.90 53.33
CA ASN A 519 31.95 30.81 54.37
C ASN A 519 31.98 30.21 55.79
N ASN A 520 32.31 28.92 55.95
CA ASN A 520 32.47 28.28 57.26
C ASN A 520 33.92 28.31 57.79
N GLN A 521 34.80 29.12 57.19
CA GLN A 521 36.18 29.29 57.63
C GLN A 521 36.60 30.77 57.70
N SER A 522 35.80 31.60 58.38
CA SER A 522 36.29 32.79 59.06
C SER A 522 35.51 33.04 60.36
N HIS A 523 36.25 33.08 61.46
CA HIS A 523 35.79 33.27 62.83
C HIS A 523 35.80 34.77 63.15
N CYS A 524 34.74 35.30 63.78
CA CYS A 524 34.73 36.28 64.89
C CYS A 524 33.40 37.07 64.96
N ASP A 525 32.67 36.79 66.04
CA ASP A 525 32.04 37.71 67.01
C ASP A 525 31.29 39.00 66.62
N HIS A 526 30.13 39.11 67.30
CA HIS A 526 29.38 40.29 67.72
C HIS A 526 28.42 41.04 66.77
N HIS A 527 27.17 41.09 67.25
CA HIS A 527 26.04 41.99 66.97
C HIS A 527 24.96 41.53 65.99
N THR A 528 24.00 40.76 66.52
CA THR A 528 22.63 40.66 66.00
C THR A 528 21.65 40.67 67.16
N ASP A 529 21.17 41.87 67.54
CA ASP A 529 20.00 42.05 68.41
C ASP A 529 19.16 43.30 68.04
N GLU A 530 19.29 43.90 66.85
CA GLU A 530 18.58 45.18 66.58
C GLU A 530 18.00 45.38 65.16
N ILE A 531 17.59 44.30 64.47
CA ILE A 531 16.96 44.43 63.14
C ILE A 531 15.63 43.66 63.00
N ASN A 532 15.26 42.79 63.95
CA ASN A 532 14.00 42.04 63.87
C ASN A 532 12.74 42.80 64.36
N ASP A 533 12.88 43.93 65.06
CA ASP A 533 11.73 44.71 65.54
C ASP A 533 11.25 45.82 64.58
N LYS A 534 11.97 46.09 63.48
CA LYS A 534 11.56 47.11 62.48
C LYS A 534 10.83 46.56 61.27
N ILE A 535 10.85 45.24 61.03
CA ILE A 535 10.16 44.62 59.89
C ILE A 535 8.75 44.15 60.28
N HIS A 536 8.49 43.90 61.57
CA HIS A 536 7.15 43.49 62.03
C HIS A 536 6.13 44.63 62.18
N ASN A 537 6.56 45.91 62.08
CA ASN A 537 5.67 47.07 62.19
C ASN A 537 5.28 47.74 60.85
N ASN A 538 5.83 47.30 59.71
CA ASN A 538 5.45 47.83 58.38
C ASN A 538 4.52 46.91 57.57
N ILE A 539 4.20 45.72 58.06
CA ILE A 539 3.26 44.79 57.41
C ILE A 539 1.81 44.98 57.90
N ASN A 540 1.61 45.70 59.01
CA ASN A 540 0.29 45.98 59.57
C ASN A 540 -0.33 47.35 59.17
N SER A 541 0.36 48.18 58.37
CA SER A 541 -0.19 49.46 57.86
C SER A 541 -0.67 49.42 56.40
N MET A 542 -0.56 48.27 55.71
CA MET A 542 -1.05 48.08 54.33
C MET A 542 -2.26 47.15 54.21
N LYS A 543 -2.93 46.84 55.33
CA LYS A 543 -4.17 46.03 55.37
C LYS A 543 -5.42 46.79 55.86
N GLN A 544 -5.41 48.12 55.83
CA GLN A 544 -6.58 48.97 56.11
C GLN A 544 -6.73 50.12 55.10
N SER A 545 -6.80 49.82 53.80
CA SER A 545 -7.26 50.81 52.81
C SER A 545 -7.92 50.23 51.56
N GLU A 546 -8.59 49.08 51.63
CA GLU A 546 -9.47 48.59 50.55
C GLU A 546 -10.69 47.85 51.11
N GLU A 547 -11.43 48.48 52.01
CA GLU A 547 -12.84 48.12 52.31
C GLU A 547 -13.63 49.40 52.60
N SER A 548 -13.92 50.17 51.54
CA SER A 548 -15.00 51.16 51.50
C SER A 548 -15.11 51.76 50.09
N SER A 549 -15.80 51.08 49.18
CA SER A 549 -16.64 51.70 48.14
C SER A 549 -17.34 50.63 47.31
N THR A 550 -18.33 49.98 47.91
CA THR A 550 -19.38 49.31 47.14
C THR A 550 -20.52 50.32 46.94
N ILE A 551 -21.14 50.26 45.76
CA ILE A 551 -22.47 50.83 45.42
C ILE A 551 -22.45 52.25 44.81
N SER A 552 -22.18 52.34 43.50
CA SER A 552 -23.02 53.08 42.53
C SER A 552 -22.48 52.84 41.11
N ASN A 553 -23.38 52.62 40.14
CA ASN A 553 -23.18 52.64 38.67
C ASN A 553 -23.06 51.30 37.92
N VAL A 554 -24.05 50.40 38.06
CA VAL A 554 -24.31 49.33 37.05
C VAL A 554 -25.76 49.36 36.50
N ASN A 555 -26.49 50.48 36.61
CA ASN A 555 -27.82 50.62 35.98
C ASN A 555 -27.92 51.86 35.08
N LYS A 556 -27.44 51.73 33.83
CA LYS A 556 -27.68 52.57 32.63
C LYS A 556 -26.77 51.96 31.53
N MET A 557 -27.21 51.35 30.43
CA MET A 557 -28.33 51.64 29.54
C MET A 557 -28.81 50.33 28.89
N ILE A 558 -30.05 49.96 29.16
CA ILE A 558 -30.93 49.30 28.17
C ILE A 558 -31.84 50.43 27.68
N LYS A 559 -31.75 50.77 26.39
CA LYS A 559 -32.83 51.23 25.49
C LYS A 559 -32.25 51.98 24.27
N ASN A 560 -32.94 51.77 23.14
CA ASN A 560 -32.73 52.27 21.77
C ASN A 560 -31.82 51.32 20.97
N GLY A 561 -32.31 50.44 20.09
CA GLY A 561 -33.57 50.47 19.36
C GLY A 561 -33.48 51.53 18.27
N ASP A 562 -32.94 51.15 17.11
CA ASP A 562 -33.32 51.75 15.83
C ASP A 562 -33.10 50.77 14.67
N ASN A 563 -34.10 50.78 13.80
CA ASN A 563 -34.29 49.99 12.60
C ASN A 563 -33.24 50.34 11.53
N PHE A 564 -32.80 49.36 10.75
CA PHE A 564 -32.57 49.60 9.31
C PHE A 564 -32.92 48.35 8.49
N GLN A 565 -33.88 48.55 7.59
CA GLN A 565 -34.37 47.62 6.58
C GLN A 565 -33.44 47.62 5.34
N ILE A 566 -33.35 46.43 4.74
CA ILE A 566 -33.34 46.13 3.29
C ILE A 566 -32.27 46.83 2.45
N ASP A 567 -31.37 46.02 1.88
CA ASP A 567 -31.31 45.92 0.41
C ASP A 567 -30.84 44.52 -0.05
N LYS A 568 -31.73 43.89 -0.82
CA LYS A 568 -31.42 42.76 -1.70
C LYS A 568 -30.65 43.33 -2.89
N VAL A 569 -29.44 42.86 -3.13
CA VAL A 569 -28.79 43.01 -4.44
C VAL A 569 -28.60 41.62 -5.03
N SER A 570 -29.50 41.28 -5.93
CA SER A 570 -29.27 40.36 -7.03
C SER A 570 -28.16 40.90 -7.92
N ASN A 571 -27.19 40.06 -8.28
CA ASN A 571 -26.49 40.20 -9.55
C ASN A 571 -26.08 38.82 -10.06
N GLN A 572 -26.83 38.38 -11.08
CA GLN A 572 -26.29 37.62 -12.20
C GLN A 572 -25.03 38.30 -12.72
N ASN A 573 -24.02 37.51 -13.06
CA ASN A 573 -23.14 37.82 -14.17
C ASN A 573 -22.66 36.49 -14.76
N ASP A 574 -23.27 36.17 -15.91
CA ASP A 574 -22.68 35.34 -16.94
C ASP A 574 -21.34 35.98 -17.37
N LEU A 575 -20.27 35.19 -17.33
CA LEU A 575 -19.03 35.49 -18.04
C LEU A 575 -18.54 34.21 -18.69
N THR A 576 -19.04 33.99 -19.92
CA THR A 576 -18.34 33.25 -20.95
C THR A 576 -17.02 33.97 -21.25
N ILE A 577 -15.89 33.34 -20.91
CA ILE A 577 -14.58 33.72 -21.44
C ILE A 577 -14.12 32.57 -22.33
N ASP A 578 -14.24 32.83 -23.62
CA ASP A 578 -13.58 32.16 -24.71
C ASP A 578 -12.11 32.62 -24.69
N GLN A 579 -11.17 31.70 -24.43
CA GLN A 579 -9.75 31.91 -24.70
C GLN A 579 -9.16 30.66 -25.34
N ASN A 580 -9.32 30.60 -26.67
CA ASN A 580 -8.28 30.11 -27.55
C ASN A 580 -7.06 31.01 -27.43
N GLU A 581 -5.96 30.53 -26.84
CA GLU A 581 -4.64 30.99 -27.25
C GLU A 581 -3.59 29.88 -27.14
N LYS A 582 -2.99 29.64 -28.31
CA LYS A 582 -1.87 28.73 -28.56
C LYS A 582 -0.68 29.13 -27.70
N MET A 583 -0.11 28.16 -26.98
CA MET A 583 1.29 28.22 -26.55
C MET A 583 2.07 27.07 -27.21
N ASN A 584 2.83 27.46 -28.24
CA ASN A 584 4.02 26.75 -28.69
C ASN A 584 5.19 27.09 -27.76
N LEU A 585 6.20 26.21 -27.76
CA LEU A 585 7.49 26.20 -27.03
C LEU A 585 7.40 25.37 -25.73
N SER A 586 8.29 24.40 -25.47
CA SER A 586 9.69 24.30 -25.88
C SER A 586 10.18 22.85 -25.93
N ASP A 587 11.01 22.57 -26.94
CA ASP A 587 11.87 21.40 -27.04
C ASP A 587 12.73 21.23 -25.79
N SER A 588 12.56 20.11 -25.08
CA SER A 588 13.54 19.65 -24.10
C SER A 588 14.45 18.61 -24.76
N VAL A 589 15.65 19.07 -25.10
CA VAL A 589 16.81 18.26 -25.47
C VAL A 589 17.04 17.21 -24.39
N SER A 590 16.85 15.93 -24.72
CA SER A 590 17.29 14.79 -23.92
C SER A 590 18.80 14.64 -24.03
N ILE A 591 19.51 14.92 -22.94
CA ILE A 591 20.93 14.59 -22.80
C ILE A 591 21.02 13.12 -22.40
N ASP A 592 21.49 12.29 -23.33
CA ASP A 592 21.91 10.92 -23.06
C ASP A 592 23.14 10.90 -22.15
N ILE A 593 22.99 10.37 -20.94
CA ILE A 593 24.12 9.93 -20.11
C ILE A 593 24.13 8.40 -20.14
N SER A 594 24.84 7.86 -21.13
CA SER A 594 25.21 6.44 -21.16
C SER A 594 26.37 6.20 -20.19
N THR A 595 26.08 5.75 -18.97
CA THR A 595 27.12 5.14 -18.10
C THR A 595 27.29 3.68 -18.46
N SER A 596 28.34 3.39 -19.23
CA SER A 596 28.90 2.06 -19.42
C SER A 596 29.54 1.56 -18.12
N LEU A 597 28.90 0.61 -17.44
CA LEU A 597 29.50 -0.16 -16.36
C LEU A 597 29.95 -1.52 -16.90
N SER A 598 31.23 -1.60 -17.25
CA SER A 598 31.93 -2.85 -17.54
C SER A 598 32.13 -3.64 -16.24
N SER A 599 31.43 -4.75 -16.11
CA SER A 599 31.63 -5.75 -15.05
C SER A 599 32.91 -6.55 -15.31
N THR A 600 33.95 -6.30 -14.52
CA THR A 600 35.14 -7.17 -14.45
C THR A 600 34.86 -8.36 -13.54
N ASN A 601 34.88 -9.55 -14.14
CA ASN A 601 34.86 -10.84 -13.47
C ASN A 601 36.08 -11.00 -12.55
N ILE A 602 35.86 -11.36 -11.28
CA ILE A 602 36.89 -12.00 -10.45
C ILE A 602 36.33 -13.35 -9.97
N SER A 603 36.90 -14.39 -10.58
CA SER A 603 36.77 -15.80 -10.24
C SER A 603 37.41 -16.09 -8.87
N GLN A 604 36.66 -16.72 -7.97
CA GLN A 604 37.21 -17.42 -6.81
C GLN A 604 37.59 -18.84 -7.22
N SER A 605 38.88 -19.17 -7.08
CA SER A 605 39.38 -20.54 -7.11
C SER A 605 40.16 -20.83 -5.84
N ASN A 606 39.79 -21.94 -5.20
CA ASN A 606 40.45 -22.61 -4.08
C ASN A 606 41.96 -22.82 -4.32
N LEU A 607 42.76 -22.79 -3.24
CA LEU A 607 43.88 -23.71 -3.03
C LEU A 607 44.39 -23.71 -1.57
N ASN A 608 44.41 -24.91 -1.01
CA ASN A 608 45.13 -25.31 0.21
C ASN A 608 46.66 -25.27 -0.02
N ASN A 609 47.46 -24.92 1.00
CA ASN A 609 48.47 -25.81 1.63
C ASN A 609 49.49 -25.09 2.55
N SER A 610 49.52 -25.57 3.80
CA SER A 610 50.67 -26.07 4.60
C SER A 610 52.03 -25.34 4.73
N ASN A 611 52.52 -25.38 5.98
CA ASN A 611 53.92 -25.39 6.47
C ASN A 611 54.71 -24.07 6.42
N SER A 612 55.73 -23.78 7.22
CA SER A 612 56.25 -24.16 8.55
C SER A 612 57.54 -23.32 8.75
N SER A 613 58.17 -23.37 9.92
CA SER A 613 59.50 -22.81 10.31
C SER A 613 59.51 -21.33 10.71
N ALA A 614 59.72 -20.97 11.98
CA ALA A 614 60.88 -21.13 12.87
C ALA A 614 62.06 -20.20 12.52
N ASN A 615 62.33 -19.22 13.39
CA ASN A 615 63.70 -18.90 13.80
C ASN A 615 63.73 -18.13 15.13
N HIS A 616 64.44 -18.74 16.07
CA HIS A 616 65.02 -18.20 17.29
C HIS A 616 66.14 -17.22 16.96
N ILE A 617 66.26 -16.11 17.71
CA ILE A 617 67.55 -15.58 18.17
C ILE A 617 67.37 -15.06 19.61
N SER A 618 68.10 -15.67 20.53
CA SER A 618 68.46 -15.21 21.87
C SER A 618 69.79 -14.46 21.81
N VAL A 619 70.11 -13.65 22.85
CA VAL A 619 71.43 -13.54 23.53
C VAL A 619 71.40 -12.36 24.53
N ASN A 620 71.59 -12.72 25.82
CA ASN A 620 72.44 -12.14 26.90
C ASN A 620 72.70 -10.62 26.98
N SER A 621 72.62 -9.91 28.11
CA SER A 621 72.99 -10.09 29.54
C SER A 621 74.11 -9.12 29.94
N ASN A 622 73.84 -8.31 30.95
CA ASN A 622 74.72 -7.73 31.99
C ASN A 622 74.75 -6.20 32.14
N CYS A 623 74.42 -5.81 33.38
CA CYS A 623 74.89 -4.75 34.28
C CYS A 623 76.09 -3.89 33.81
N ASP A 624 76.24 -2.59 34.11
CA ASP A 624 76.09 -1.90 35.41
C ASP A 624 76.05 -0.36 35.25
N SER A 625 75.40 0.30 36.22
CA SER A 625 75.67 1.65 36.77
C SER A 625 75.66 2.90 35.87
N PHE A 626 74.79 3.89 36.17
CA PHE A 626 75.18 5.18 36.77
C PHE A 626 73.96 6.14 36.96
N CYS A 627 73.80 6.58 38.21
CA CYS A 627 73.26 7.85 38.71
C CYS A 627 72.03 8.54 38.07
N SER A 628 70.95 8.51 38.85
CA SER A 628 70.25 9.69 39.40
C SER A 628 70.27 11.00 38.61
N LYS A 629 69.12 11.36 38.02
CA LYS A 629 68.43 12.65 38.23
C LYS A 629 67.05 12.66 37.56
N ASP A 630 66.16 13.42 38.18
CA ASP A 630 64.85 13.89 37.72
C ASP A 630 63.66 12.93 37.81
N ILE A 631 63.27 12.62 39.05
CA ILE A 631 61.86 12.40 39.42
C ILE A 631 61.22 13.78 39.58
N LYS A 632 60.65 14.31 38.49
CA LYS A 632 59.59 15.32 38.49
C LYS A 632 58.75 15.15 37.23
N ASN A 633 57.66 14.41 37.39
CA ASN A 633 56.34 14.57 36.77
C ASN A 633 55.65 13.20 36.68
N SER A 634 55.18 12.69 37.83
CA SER A 634 54.24 11.56 37.91
C SER A 634 52.84 12.02 38.34
N GLN A 635 52.57 13.33 38.34
CA GLN A 635 51.25 13.89 38.60
C GLN A 635 50.52 14.29 37.32
N ASP A 636 51.21 14.41 36.19
CA ASP A 636 50.59 14.75 34.91
C ASP A 636 49.91 13.50 34.29
N ASP A 637 50.53 12.31 34.40
CA ASP A 637 49.99 11.05 33.84
C ASP A 637 48.75 10.51 34.59
N GLU A 638 48.61 10.76 35.91
CA GLU A 638 47.38 10.43 36.65
C GLU A 638 46.22 11.36 36.27
N SER A 639 46.51 12.63 35.98
CA SER A 639 45.48 13.58 35.56
C SER A 639 44.91 13.27 34.18
N GLU A 640 45.74 12.78 33.25
CA GLU A 640 45.30 12.36 31.92
C GLU A 640 44.45 11.07 31.97
N PHE A 641 44.76 10.15 32.89
CA PHE A 641 43.99 8.91 33.06
C PHE A 641 42.60 9.15 33.69
N ASP A 642 42.50 10.05 34.67
CA ASP A 642 41.22 10.45 35.26
C ASP A 642 40.34 11.23 34.25
N GLU A 643 40.95 12.03 33.37
CA GLU A 643 40.25 12.74 32.30
C GLU A 643 39.68 11.75 31.26
N ILE A 644 40.44 10.73 30.86
CA ILE A 644 39.97 9.67 29.94
C ILE A 644 38.82 8.84 30.56
N GLN A 645 38.90 8.48 31.84
CA GLN A 645 37.80 7.77 32.50
C GLN A 645 36.54 8.63 32.65
N SER A 646 36.71 9.94 32.87
CA SER A 646 35.61 10.91 32.88
C SER A 646 34.91 10.96 31.52
N GLU A 647 35.68 11.08 30.43
CA GLU A 647 35.14 11.12 29.06
C GLU A 647 34.40 9.82 28.67
N GLU A 648 34.95 8.65 29.00
CA GLU A 648 34.30 7.36 28.69
C GLU A 648 32.93 7.23 29.39
N ASN A 649 32.86 7.70 30.65
CA ASN A 649 31.62 7.69 31.41
C ASN A 649 30.58 8.66 30.82
N ASP A 650 31.00 9.79 30.27
CA ASP A 650 30.08 10.74 29.65
C ASP A 650 29.55 10.24 28.31
N ILE A 651 30.37 9.57 27.48
CA ILE A 651 29.91 8.89 26.26
C ILE A 651 28.83 7.84 26.57
N LYS A 652 29.05 7.01 27.60
CA LYS A 652 28.06 6.01 28.03
C LYS A 652 26.74 6.68 28.46
N LYS A 653 26.81 7.79 29.20
CA LYS A 653 25.63 8.57 29.58
C LYS A 653 24.91 9.12 28.35
N TYR A 654 25.62 9.73 27.40
CA TYR A 654 25.02 10.23 26.16
C TYR A 654 24.29 9.13 25.38
N ILE A 655 24.90 7.94 25.23
CA ILE A 655 24.26 6.80 24.55
C ILE A 655 22.99 6.37 25.27
N ILE A 656 23.04 6.25 26.60
CA ILE A 656 21.86 5.92 27.41
C ILE A 656 20.77 6.98 27.21
N TYR A 657 21.10 8.26 27.24
CA TYR A 657 20.12 9.34 27.06
C TYR A 657 19.53 9.38 25.65
N ILE A 658 20.34 9.12 24.63
CA ILE A 658 19.90 9.02 23.25
C ILE A 658 18.89 7.87 23.09
N ILE A 659 19.20 6.69 23.65
CA ILE A 659 18.33 5.50 23.57
C ILE A 659 17.06 5.66 24.41
N PHE A 660 17.18 6.21 25.62
CA PHE A 660 16.10 6.38 26.58
C PHE A 660 15.53 7.80 26.61
N GLY A 661 15.64 8.57 25.53
CA GLY A 661 15.17 9.97 25.49
C GLY A 661 13.68 10.11 25.78
N PHE A 662 12.86 9.09 25.45
CA PHE A 662 11.46 9.02 25.85
C PHE A 662 11.25 8.97 27.38
N THR A 663 12.24 8.53 28.15
CA THR A 663 12.22 8.59 29.62
C THR A 663 12.46 10.01 30.13
N LEU A 664 13.28 10.81 29.46
CA LEU A 664 13.42 12.24 29.78
C LEU A 664 12.13 13.01 29.47
N ILE A 665 11.49 12.70 28.33
CA ILE A 665 10.14 13.19 28.01
C ILE A 665 9.16 12.89 29.15
N LYS A 666 9.16 11.64 29.64
CA LYS A 666 8.35 11.22 30.77
C LYS A 666 8.59 12.09 32.00
N VAL A 667 9.84 12.26 32.43
CA VAL A 667 10.19 13.05 33.63
C VAL A 667 9.50 14.41 33.58
N ARG A 668 9.59 15.11 32.45
CA ARG A 668 9.03 16.46 32.26
C ARG A 668 7.53 16.48 32.17
N ILE A 669 6.93 15.54 31.44
CA ILE A 669 5.47 15.41 31.39
C ILE A 669 4.90 15.16 32.79
N HIS A 670 5.62 14.47 33.68
CA HIS A 670 5.18 14.28 35.06
C HIS A 670 5.21 15.56 35.90
N GLU A 671 6.07 16.52 35.56
CA GLU A 671 6.08 17.87 36.15
C GLU A 671 4.92 18.76 35.67
N ALA A 672 4.29 18.39 34.55
CA ALA A 672 3.11 19.07 34.05
C ALA A 672 1.93 18.95 35.03
N PRO A 673 1.00 19.93 35.02
CA PRO A 673 -0.20 19.87 35.84
C PRO A 673 -1.04 18.61 35.58
N THR A 674 -1.68 18.08 36.63
CA THR A 674 -2.50 16.86 36.55
C THR A 674 -3.60 16.94 35.49
N TRP A 675 -4.24 18.11 35.33
CA TRP A 675 -5.28 18.30 34.31
C TRP A 675 -4.75 18.08 32.89
N TYR A 676 -3.50 18.49 32.61
CA TYR A 676 -2.90 18.36 31.29
C TYR A 676 -2.50 16.90 31.01
N LYS A 677 -2.00 16.19 32.03
CA LYS A 677 -1.72 14.74 31.95
C LYS A 677 -2.96 13.93 31.58
N TRP A 678 -4.12 14.27 32.13
CA TRP A 678 -5.40 13.64 31.75
C TRP A 678 -5.80 13.93 30.30
N ILE A 679 -5.60 15.16 29.82
CA ILE A 679 -5.84 15.49 28.41
C ILE A 679 -4.96 14.65 27.50
N LEU A 680 -3.66 14.55 27.80
CA LEU A 680 -2.75 13.67 27.04
C LEU A 680 -3.20 12.22 27.06
N ALA A 681 -3.64 11.68 28.20
CA ALA A 681 -4.14 10.32 28.30
C ALA A 681 -5.42 10.09 27.46
N ILE A 682 -6.36 11.04 27.46
CA ILE A 682 -7.57 10.99 26.64
C ILE A 682 -7.22 11.03 25.15
N CYS A 683 -6.30 11.91 24.76
CA CYS A 683 -5.85 12.02 23.37
C CYS A 683 -5.06 10.79 22.90
N TRP A 684 -4.37 10.11 23.82
CA TRP A 684 -3.67 8.86 23.55
C TRP A 684 -4.63 7.71 23.23
N ILE A 685 -5.74 7.60 23.98
CA ILE A 685 -6.73 6.53 23.77
C ILE A 685 -7.75 6.85 22.67
N ALA A 686 -7.80 8.11 22.21
CA ALA A 686 -8.78 8.62 21.27
C ALA A 686 -8.95 7.77 19.98
N PRO A 687 -7.89 7.27 19.30
CA PRO A 687 -8.07 6.45 18.09
C PRO A 687 -8.86 5.15 18.32
N ILE A 688 -8.87 4.62 19.55
CA ILE A 688 -9.57 3.37 19.89
C ILE A 688 -11.05 3.65 20.16
N ILE A 689 -11.36 4.76 20.83
CA ILE A 689 -12.70 5.06 21.35
C ILE A 689 -13.50 5.93 20.38
N LEU A 690 -12.86 6.89 19.73
CA LEU A 690 -13.50 7.82 18.83
C LEU A 690 -13.42 7.34 17.39
N PRO A 691 -14.43 7.64 16.56
CA PRO A 691 -14.30 7.43 15.13
C PRO A 691 -13.19 8.32 14.59
N VAL A 692 -12.40 7.76 13.68
CA VAL A 692 -11.42 8.48 12.87
C VAL A 692 -12.12 9.58 12.08
N SER A 693 -13.24 9.23 11.42
CA SER A 693 -14.08 10.18 10.71
C SER A 693 -15.48 9.61 10.48
N LEU A 694 -16.41 10.49 10.14
CA LEU A 694 -17.71 10.12 9.63
C LEU A 694 -17.62 9.82 8.12
N LEU A 695 -18.56 9.04 7.62
CA LEU A 695 -18.67 8.64 6.22
C LEU A 695 -20.11 8.90 5.75
N LYS A 696 -20.27 9.25 4.48
CA LYS A 696 -21.58 9.22 3.82
C LYS A 696 -21.44 8.65 2.42
N ILE A 697 -22.29 7.68 2.11
CA ILE A 697 -22.36 7.03 0.80
C ILE A 697 -23.83 7.03 0.39
N GLY A 698 -24.19 7.83 -0.62
CA GLY A 698 -25.59 8.04 -0.98
C GLY A 698 -26.43 8.53 0.21
N SER A 699 -27.47 7.77 0.56
CA SER A 699 -28.34 7.98 1.73
C SER A 699 -27.76 7.42 3.03
N HIS A 700 -26.76 6.56 2.95
CA HIS A 700 -26.19 5.83 4.08
C HIS A 700 -25.15 6.67 4.82
N THR A 701 -25.14 6.54 6.14
CA THR A 701 -24.14 7.19 7.01
C THR A 701 -23.33 6.14 7.73
N GLY A 702 -22.03 6.39 7.82
CA GLY A 702 -21.10 5.48 8.45
C GLY A 702 -20.05 6.20 9.28
N VAL A 703 -19.15 5.39 9.81
CA VAL A 703 -18.10 5.78 10.73
C VAL A 703 -16.88 4.92 10.45
N ILE A 704 -15.73 5.56 10.37
CA ILE A 704 -14.43 4.88 10.26
C ILE A 704 -13.85 4.78 11.67
N PHE A 705 -13.41 3.59 12.06
CA PHE A 705 -12.82 3.29 13.37
C PHE A 705 -11.43 2.68 13.20
N PHE A 706 -10.75 2.39 14.32
CA PHE A 706 -9.43 1.76 14.34
C PHE A 706 -9.32 0.45 13.54
N LEU A 707 -10.37 -0.38 13.48
CA LEU A 707 -10.33 -1.71 12.87
C LEU A 707 -11.00 -1.81 11.49
N GLY A 708 -11.55 -0.70 10.98
CA GLY A 708 -12.31 -0.71 9.73
C GLY A 708 -13.40 0.35 9.76
N TYR A 709 -14.54 0.05 9.15
CA TYR A 709 -15.66 0.99 9.07
C TYR A 709 -16.99 0.30 9.37
N ALA A 710 -17.97 1.08 9.82
CA ALA A 710 -19.34 0.61 9.93
C ALA A 710 -20.29 1.53 9.18
N ILE A 711 -21.16 0.95 8.37
CA ILE A 711 -22.22 1.65 7.62
C ILE A 711 -23.51 0.87 7.85
N ASP A 712 -24.59 1.56 8.18
CA ASP A 712 -25.92 0.94 8.36
C ASP A 712 -25.92 -0.30 9.27
N HIS A 713 -25.23 -0.19 10.41
CA HIS A 713 -25.05 -1.26 11.40
C HIS A 713 -24.24 -2.48 10.95
N ARG A 714 -23.66 -2.46 9.75
CA ARG A 714 -22.75 -3.50 9.25
C ARG A 714 -21.32 -3.03 9.45
N PHE A 715 -20.49 -3.87 10.08
CA PHE A 715 -19.07 -3.61 10.25
C PHE A 715 -18.27 -4.38 9.21
N SER A 716 -17.35 -3.69 8.55
CA SER A 716 -16.39 -4.25 7.62
C SER A 716 -14.99 -4.00 8.14
N TYR A 717 -14.20 -5.06 8.26
CA TYR A 717 -12.80 -4.94 8.62
C TYR A 717 -12.00 -4.33 7.46
N ASP A 718 -11.17 -3.34 7.76
CA ASP A 718 -10.33 -2.68 6.77
C ASP A 718 -9.05 -2.14 7.44
N LEU A 719 -7.91 -2.29 6.79
CA LEU A 719 -6.61 -1.84 7.30
C LEU A 719 -6.49 -0.33 7.42
N TRP A 720 -7.24 0.42 6.62
CA TRP A 720 -7.15 1.87 6.56
C TRP A 720 -7.53 2.55 7.88
N GLY A 721 -8.45 1.97 8.65
CA GLY A 721 -8.73 2.42 10.02
C GLY A 721 -7.49 2.41 10.92
N GLY A 722 -6.71 1.34 10.82
CA GLY A 722 -5.45 1.18 11.54
C GLY A 722 -4.36 2.10 11.02
N ILE A 723 -4.27 2.28 9.69
CA ILE A 723 -3.33 3.20 9.03
C ILE A 723 -3.61 4.65 9.43
N PHE A 724 -4.86 5.10 9.40
CA PHE A 724 -5.24 6.45 9.85
C PHE A 724 -4.86 6.66 11.32
N SER A 725 -5.14 5.67 12.16
CA SER A 725 -4.77 5.73 13.58
C SER A 725 -3.25 5.76 13.78
N ALA A 726 -2.49 5.02 12.97
CA ALA A 726 -1.04 5.06 12.94
C ALA A 726 -0.52 6.46 12.57
N PHE A 727 -1.08 7.08 11.52
CA PHE A 727 -0.75 8.46 11.15
C PHE A 727 -1.09 9.45 12.25
N TYR A 728 -2.22 9.29 12.94
CA TYR A 728 -2.53 10.13 14.09
C TYR A 728 -1.47 9.99 15.20
N VAL A 729 -1.11 8.77 15.60
CA VAL A 729 -0.16 8.56 16.70
C VAL A 729 1.22 9.13 16.34
N VAL A 730 1.72 8.84 15.13
CA VAL A 730 3.07 9.22 14.69
C VAL A 730 3.14 10.69 14.30
N SER A 731 2.17 11.19 13.54
CA SER A 731 2.22 12.52 12.91
C SER A 731 1.40 13.59 13.63
N ILE A 732 0.72 13.27 14.75
CA ILE A 732 -0.05 14.26 15.52
C ILE A 732 0.30 14.16 16.99
N TYR A 733 -0.01 13.00 17.58
CA TYR A 733 0.10 12.82 19.01
C TYR A 733 1.54 12.91 19.50
N THR A 734 2.46 12.26 18.77
CA THR A 734 3.87 12.27 19.14
C THR A 734 4.48 13.67 19.19
N PRO A 735 4.41 14.49 18.12
CA PRO A 735 5.06 15.79 18.13
C PRO A 735 4.50 16.72 19.20
N ILE A 736 3.20 16.59 19.47
CA ILE A 736 2.52 17.25 20.60
C ILE A 736 3.15 16.86 21.94
N VAL A 737 3.39 15.57 22.19
CA VAL A 737 3.98 15.10 23.46
C VAL A 737 5.40 15.63 23.62
N ILE A 738 6.17 15.72 22.53
CA ILE A 738 7.51 16.33 22.52
C ILE A 738 7.43 17.82 22.89
N VAL A 739 6.58 18.60 22.21
CA VAL A 739 6.38 20.03 22.49
C VAL A 739 5.88 20.26 23.92
N ALA A 740 4.97 19.40 24.41
CA ALA A 740 4.46 19.45 25.76
C ALA A 740 5.53 19.17 26.82
N SER A 741 6.43 18.22 26.54
CA SER A 741 7.58 17.90 27.37
C SER A 741 8.48 19.12 27.52
N THR A 742 8.80 19.81 26.43
CA THR A 742 9.63 21.03 26.52
C THR A 742 8.90 22.19 27.20
N LEU A 743 7.61 22.38 26.96
CA LEU A 743 6.81 23.40 27.66
C LEU A 743 6.77 23.20 29.17
N SER A 744 6.98 21.97 29.62
CA SER A 744 6.97 21.59 31.04
C SER A 744 8.29 21.88 31.75
N THR A 745 9.38 22.15 31.03
CA THR A 745 10.68 22.50 31.63
C THR A 745 10.73 23.93 32.15
N GLN A 746 11.65 24.19 33.07
CA GLN A 746 11.76 25.50 33.74
C GLN A 746 12.51 26.54 32.87
N PHE A 747 13.39 26.12 31.95
CA PHE A 747 14.31 26.99 31.18
C PHE A 747 13.88 27.24 29.73
N PHE A 748 12.71 27.85 29.57
CA PHE A 748 11.97 27.94 28.30
C PHE A 748 12.55 28.87 27.20
N TRP A 749 13.50 29.75 27.51
CA TRP A 749 13.90 30.85 26.61
C TRP A 749 15.19 30.59 25.81
N LYS A 750 15.46 29.33 25.45
CA LYS A 750 16.62 28.97 24.61
C LYS A 750 16.20 28.76 23.15
N LYS A 751 17.16 28.87 22.22
CA LYS A 751 16.96 28.68 20.75
C LYS A 751 16.20 27.40 20.39
N ALA A 752 16.22 26.38 21.24
CA ALA A 752 15.45 25.14 21.11
C ALA A 752 13.93 25.35 20.99
N PHE A 753 13.36 26.34 21.69
CA PHE A 753 11.92 26.60 21.61
C PHE A 753 11.47 27.08 20.22
N ILE A 754 12.31 27.84 19.52
CA ILE A 754 12.03 28.28 18.14
C ILE A 754 11.95 27.06 17.21
N VAL A 755 12.88 26.12 17.37
CA VAL A 755 12.90 24.87 16.58
C VAL A 755 11.62 24.08 16.79
N GLU A 756 11.11 24.02 18.02
CA GLU A 756 9.89 23.30 18.36
C GLU A 756 8.61 23.98 17.86
N ILE A 757 8.55 25.33 17.88
CA ILE A 757 7.43 26.07 17.26
C ILE A 757 7.44 25.89 15.74
N VAL A 758 8.60 25.95 15.11
CA VAL A 758 8.73 25.64 13.68
C VAL A 758 8.27 24.22 13.41
N PHE A 759 8.67 23.25 14.25
CA PHE A 759 8.23 21.87 14.14
C PHE A 759 6.70 21.72 14.31
N LEU A 760 6.09 22.44 15.25
CA LEU A 760 4.64 22.48 15.45
C LEU A 760 3.90 23.09 14.24
N ILE A 761 4.47 24.09 13.58
CA ILE A 761 3.92 24.67 12.35
C ILE A 761 4.00 23.65 11.20
N ILE A 762 5.18 23.02 11.02
CA ILE A 762 5.37 21.95 10.02
C ILE A 762 4.37 20.81 10.28
N LEU A 763 4.18 20.44 11.55
CA LEU A 763 3.21 19.43 11.97
C LEU A 763 1.80 19.81 11.56
N PHE A 764 1.37 21.05 11.84
CA PHE A 764 0.05 21.52 11.48
C PHE A 764 -0.21 21.42 9.97
N PHE A 765 0.76 21.82 9.14
CA PHE A 765 0.67 21.65 7.69
C PHE A 765 0.71 20.19 7.27
N ALA A 766 1.53 19.36 7.91
CA ALA A 766 1.55 17.91 7.66
C ALA A 766 0.18 17.28 7.98
N ILE A 767 -0.48 17.68 9.07
CA ILE A 767 -1.83 17.21 9.43
C ILE A 767 -2.84 17.61 8.36
N MET A 768 -2.81 18.88 7.93
CA MET A 768 -3.70 19.35 6.86
C MET A 768 -3.49 18.56 5.58
N ILE A 769 -2.24 18.36 5.16
CA ILE A 769 -1.88 17.61 3.96
C ILE A 769 -2.31 16.15 4.10
N LEU A 770 -1.96 15.48 5.20
CA LEU A 770 -2.31 14.07 5.44
C LEU A 770 -3.83 13.87 5.46
N SER A 771 -4.57 14.73 6.15
CA SER A 771 -6.04 14.66 6.20
C SER A 771 -6.66 14.92 4.83
N SER A 772 -6.11 15.87 4.08
CA SER A 772 -6.64 16.26 2.76
C SER A 772 -6.23 15.31 1.63
N ILE A 773 -5.14 14.55 1.79
CA ILE A 773 -4.72 13.54 0.82
C ILE A 773 -5.36 12.19 1.14
N PHE A 774 -5.30 11.74 2.39
CA PHE A 774 -5.71 10.38 2.72
C PHE A 774 -7.17 10.29 3.14
N LEU A 775 -7.64 11.15 4.05
CA LEU A 775 -9.00 11.06 4.56
C LEU A 775 -10.03 11.61 3.58
N TYR A 776 -9.69 12.66 2.83
CA TYR A 776 -10.57 13.24 1.80
C TYR A 776 -10.86 12.30 0.64
N GLN A 777 -9.95 11.38 0.34
CA GLN A 777 -10.19 10.34 -0.66
C GLN A 777 -11.31 9.38 -0.23
N ALA A 778 -11.46 9.15 1.08
CA ALA A 778 -12.42 8.23 1.66
C ALA A 778 -13.78 8.86 2.01
N THR A 779 -13.82 10.15 2.36
CA THR A 779 -15.06 10.79 2.86
C THR A 779 -15.21 12.23 2.37
N PRO A 780 -16.44 12.75 2.18
CA PRO A 780 -16.69 14.13 1.80
C PRO A 780 -15.98 15.17 2.69
N THR A 781 -15.66 16.34 2.12
CA THR A 781 -14.92 17.43 2.79
C THR A 781 -15.50 17.79 4.16
N VAL A 782 -16.84 17.85 4.27
CA VAL A 782 -17.51 18.20 5.53
C VAL A 782 -17.09 17.28 6.68
N TYR A 783 -16.92 15.98 6.41
CA TYR A 783 -16.53 15.03 7.45
C TYR A 783 -15.04 15.02 7.72
N VAL A 784 -14.21 15.39 6.73
CA VAL A 784 -12.78 15.64 6.96
C VAL A 784 -12.61 16.80 7.95
N ILE A 785 -13.28 17.94 7.71
CA ILE A 785 -13.16 19.12 8.58
C ILE A 785 -13.86 18.96 9.94
N THR A 786 -14.81 18.03 10.07
CA THR A 786 -15.41 17.65 11.35
C THR A 786 -14.85 16.36 11.92
N SER A 787 -13.70 15.88 11.44
CA SER A 787 -13.10 14.64 11.92
C SER A 787 -12.75 14.78 13.41
N PRO A 788 -13.30 13.91 14.28
CA PRO A 788 -12.96 13.96 15.70
C PRO A 788 -11.46 13.79 15.93
N LEU A 789 -10.84 12.85 15.21
CA LEU A 789 -9.45 12.50 15.41
C LEU A 789 -8.46 13.48 14.75
N TYR A 790 -8.76 14.00 13.57
CA TYR A 790 -7.85 14.85 12.81
C TYR A 790 -8.10 16.36 12.96
N VAL A 791 -9.23 16.78 13.53
CA VAL A 791 -9.54 18.20 13.74
C VAL A 791 -9.78 18.52 15.21
N PHE A 792 -10.76 17.87 15.84
CA PHE A 792 -11.15 18.25 17.21
C PHE A 792 -10.11 17.91 18.26
N ILE A 793 -9.52 16.71 18.21
CA ILE A 793 -8.46 16.32 19.14
C ILE A 793 -7.20 17.19 18.98
N PRO A 794 -6.66 17.43 17.77
CA PRO A 794 -5.55 18.37 17.57
C PRO A 794 -5.87 19.78 18.09
N LEU A 795 -7.07 20.29 17.84
CA LEU A 795 -7.48 21.61 18.33
C LEU A 795 -7.53 21.66 19.87
N LEU A 796 -8.14 20.66 20.50
CA LEU A 796 -8.19 20.52 21.96
C LEU A 796 -6.78 20.54 22.56
N ILE A 797 -5.86 19.78 21.94
CA ILE A 797 -4.48 19.70 22.36
C ILE A 797 -3.77 21.05 22.20
N ILE A 798 -3.88 21.71 21.05
CA ILE A 798 -3.25 23.01 20.81
C ILE A 798 -3.73 24.04 21.84
N ILE A 799 -5.03 24.08 22.10
CA ILE A 799 -5.61 24.94 23.15
C ILE A 799 -5.02 24.58 24.52
N SER A 800 -4.91 23.28 24.84
CA SER A 800 -4.33 22.82 26.10
C SER A 800 -2.84 23.15 26.25
N LEU A 801 -2.06 23.14 25.15
CA LEU A 801 -0.66 23.56 25.11
C LEU A 801 -0.51 25.06 25.42
N ILE A 802 -1.41 25.89 24.87
CA ILE A 802 -1.46 27.33 25.18
C ILE A 802 -1.76 27.54 26.67
N PHE A 803 -2.72 26.82 27.25
CA PHE A 803 -3.00 26.90 28.68
C PHE A 803 -1.84 26.40 29.55
N LEU A 804 -1.16 25.32 29.14
CA LEU A 804 0.04 24.80 29.80
C LEU A 804 1.14 25.86 29.82
N TYR A 805 1.37 26.52 28.68
CA TYR A 805 2.32 27.62 28.57
C TYR A 805 2.02 28.74 29.58
N TYR A 806 0.78 29.22 29.62
CA TYR A 806 0.38 30.27 30.57
C TYR A 806 0.49 29.83 32.03
N HIS A 807 0.12 28.58 32.32
CA HIS A 807 0.25 28.00 33.66
C HIS A 807 1.70 28.00 34.12
N ASN A 808 2.61 27.48 33.29
CA ASN A 808 4.04 27.40 33.60
C ASN A 808 4.68 28.78 33.69
N ARG A 809 4.28 29.73 32.83
CA ARG A 809 4.71 31.13 32.94
C ARG A 809 4.29 31.75 34.28
N LYS A 810 3.05 31.54 34.72
CA LYS A 810 2.56 32.06 36.02
C LYS A 810 3.29 31.40 37.20
N LYS A 811 3.56 30.09 37.13
CA LYS A 811 4.34 29.36 38.14
C LYS A 811 5.77 29.92 38.22
N ARG A 812 6.43 30.15 37.09
CA ARG A 812 7.79 30.73 37.04
C ARG A 812 7.87 32.11 37.66
N ARG A 813 6.94 33.02 37.34
CA ARG A 813 6.88 34.37 37.96
C ARG A 813 6.80 34.35 39.48
N ARG A 814 6.20 33.30 40.06
CA ARG A 814 6.11 33.13 41.52
C ARG A 814 7.40 32.61 42.13
N ILE A 815 8.12 31.75 41.42
CA ILE A 815 9.36 31.11 41.92
C ILE A 815 10.57 32.02 41.68
N TYR A 816 10.63 32.70 40.54
CA TYR A 816 11.76 33.52 40.09
C TYR A 816 11.32 34.93 39.69
N PRO A 817 10.84 35.76 40.63
CA PRO A 817 10.37 37.11 40.32
C PRO A 817 11.47 38.06 39.80
N MET A 818 12.75 37.72 39.97
CA MET A 818 13.91 38.55 39.55
C MET A 818 14.39 38.32 38.10
N TYR A 819 13.86 37.32 37.39
CA TYR A 819 14.29 36.98 36.02
C TYR A 819 13.35 37.50 34.93
N ASP A 820 12.21 38.08 35.31
CA ASP A 820 11.20 38.71 34.44
C ASP A 820 11.33 40.23 34.53
#